data_AF-L0RXN9-F1
#
_entry.id   AF-L0RXN9-F1
#
_cell.length_a   1.000
_cell.length_b   1.000
_cell.length_c   1.000
_cell.angle_alpha   90.00
_cell.angle_beta   90.00
_cell.angle_gamma   90.00
#
_symmetry.space_group_name_H-M   'P 1'
#
loop_
_entity.id
_entity.type
_entity.pdbx_description
1 polymer ?
#
loop_
_entity_poly.entity_id
_entity_poly.type
_entity_poly.pdbx_seq_one_letter_code
_entity_poly.pdbx_strand_id
1 'polypeptide(L)'
;MKKYKKVFKSLVLLSISTLIGSSVVACDAPAKSEEGNNSNERGNSHSPMSRQLLNKVNSIKSLIKSIEYPSPNASAKKELNDQLDKIISQKNKTDTDKLTELNILESKIKVFKSMVLEYKIIISKLPKEKQIPLKTELDKISNDNFSNLKTKVFSAVKDDLKDKIDNLAYPNINNPKNDLKSKVDILNFDQIIQKYNEIEQLSKTIDEVLIEINSLPYPTSNQILDEQLAVEYFKEKLSSLSDQNAIKRIIPKDLKDKIIKFKDIILLLEIDVPEWKIVKEDNINELNAKLQRFTSDNHNDEYSEKALIYSIYETFRNNAFYPKINSLSGLTEQDRNEYLSKIPVLSDGTKNNHNISIDELKDKVVLMNELAKKAEDKDLKSLQSKNSQDIVEDRIIDHSLNKMLIEHLKNDQLKNTELGKYLKDQGVTQTLFLKDVNPKFSEFVHHIDTNDNIDSWWYAHNDRDEGWFDINKEFGRGDNFLCGAIVVVNILHYWSQQNKDYLDRYLSDPQKGIITFKNSTNSFSINFRDLNTFIEQTGNEGIKTKKENSKLFEWIKKDYGGNVDKRSGKGFVTPFKLFDELINGYGYFRIGYKSQIQNNPSDWNPKANWKGFFKDVFKSNILSGRWPFNNAHNAKNLSNRLKNEILANKPFAISHTYGSSVVNHIINVWGADFDKDGIVKALYVTDSDDPFAKFTKNGEQKRLAIKRYKVDFDKSTGKVYLGAKTNNKTQALDIYTFDLGTKYWEDYFKNKQ
;
A
#
# COMPACT_ATOMS: atom_id res chain seq x y z
N MET A 1 -30.35 -25.84 -42.29
CA MET A 1 -30.97 -25.05 -43.39
C MET A 1 -30.83 -25.67 -44.79
N LYS A 2 -29.63 -26.03 -45.29
CA LYS A 2 -29.48 -26.55 -46.68
C LYS A 2 -30.19 -27.89 -46.95
N LYS A 3 -30.37 -28.76 -45.95
CA LYS A 3 -30.92 -30.12 -46.13
C LYS A 3 -32.43 -30.17 -46.42
N TYR A 4 -33.19 -29.12 -46.13
CA TYR A 4 -34.65 -29.08 -46.28
C TYR A 4 -35.15 -28.14 -47.39
N LYS A 5 -34.24 -27.35 -48.00
CA LYS A 5 -34.56 -26.44 -49.12
C LYS A 5 -35.05 -27.18 -50.37
N LYS A 6 -34.62 -28.44 -50.55
CA LYS A 6 -35.03 -29.29 -51.68
C LYS A 6 -36.50 -29.74 -51.59
N VAL A 7 -37.03 -29.90 -50.37
CA VAL A 7 -38.43 -30.31 -50.13
C VAL A 7 -39.39 -29.12 -50.30
N PHE A 8 -38.95 -27.91 -49.95
CA PHE A 8 -39.76 -26.69 -50.08
C PHE A 8 -39.81 -26.12 -51.52
N LYS A 9 -38.71 -26.21 -52.30
CA LYS A 9 -38.74 -25.75 -53.71
C LYS A 9 -39.65 -26.60 -54.60
N SER A 10 -39.85 -27.89 -54.27
CA SER A 10 -40.73 -28.78 -55.02
C SER A 10 -42.22 -28.64 -54.68
N LEU A 11 -42.59 -28.05 -53.54
CA LEU A 11 -44.00 -27.91 -53.13
C LEU A 11 -44.61 -26.51 -53.39
N VAL A 12 -43.81 -25.47 -53.56
CA VAL A 12 -44.32 -24.10 -53.87
C VAL A 12 -44.83 -23.97 -55.31
N LEU A 13 -44.59 -24.97 -56.18
CA LEU A 13 -45.09 -25.00 -57.57
C LEU A 13 -46.50 -25.60 -57.74
N LEU A 14 -47.16 -26.05 -56.67
CA LEU A 14 -48.57 -26.45 -56.71
C LEU A 14 -49.46 -25.39 -56.05
N SER A 15 -49.58 -24.24 -56.72
CA SER A 15 -50.77 -23.40 -56.60
C SER A 15 -51.95 -24.15 -57.21
N ILE A 16 -52.85 -24.68 -56.38
CA ILE A 16 -54.08 -25.32 -56.84
C ILE A 16 -55.05 -24.22 -57.28
N SER A 17 -54.87 -23.79 -58.52
CA SER A 17 -55.88 -23.08 -59.30
C SER A 17 -55.60 -23.36 -60.78
N THR A 18 -55.84 -24.60 -61.22
CA THR A 18 -56.15 -25.03 -62.60
C THR A 18 -55.91 -26.54 -62.75
N LEU A 19 -56.97 -27.35 -62.95
CA LEU A 19 -57.15 -28.22 -64.12
C LEU A 19 -58.41 -29.10 -63.91
N ILE A 20 -59.48 -28.73 -64.60
CA ILE A 20 -60.52 -29.62 -65.10
C ILE A 20 -59.99 -30.11 -66.45
N GLY A 21 -60.06 -31.42 -66.74
CA GLY A 21 -60.01 -31.90 -68.12
C GLY A 21 -59.25 -33.22 -68.36
N SER A 22 -60.00 -34.18 -68.93
CA SER A 22 -59.58 -35.17 -69.94
C SER A 22 -58.68 -36.37 -69.57
N SER A 23 -59.33 -37.52 -69.43
CA SER A 23 -59.15 -38.77 -70.21
C SER A 23 -57.75 -39.32 -70.60
N VAL A 24 -57.49 -40.55 -70.13
CA VAL A 24 -56.92 -41.76 -70.81
C VAL A 24 -55.52 -41.67 -71.44
N VAL A 25 -54.58 -42.57 -71.03
CA VAL A 25 -53.82 -43.56 -71.86
C VAL A 25 -52.94 -44.43 -70.93
N ALA A 26 -52.76 -45.68 -71.34
CA ALA A 26 -52.24 -46.85 -70.63
C ALA A 26 -50.72 -47.10 -70.74
N CYS A 27 -50.28 -48.21 -70.10
CA CYS A 27 -49.02 -48.98 -70.24
C CYS A 27 -47.81 -48.39 -69.49
N ASP A 28 -46.91 -49.15 -68.85
CA ASP A 28 -46.57 -50.58 -68.94
C ASP A 28 -45.85 -51.05 -67.66
N ALA A 29 -45.96 -52.35 -67.36
CA ALA A 29 -45.12 -53.04 -66.37
C ALA A 29 -43.74 -53.39 -66.97
N PRO A 30 -42.75 -53.81 -66.15
CA PRO A 30 -42.53 -55.26 -66.11
C PRO A 30 -42.18 -55.84 -64.73
N ALA A 31 -42.41 -57.14 -64.66
CA ALA A 31 -42.28 -58.05 -63.52
C ALA A 31 -40.85 -58.56 -63.24
N LYS A 32 -40.68 -59.17 -62.06
CA LYS A 32 -39.88 -60.38 -61.74
C LYS A 32 -40.06 -60.66 -60.22
N SER A 33 -40.91 -61.61 -59.81
CA SER A 33 -40.71 -63.07 -59.69
C SER A 33 -39.73 -63.48 -58.58
N GLU A 34 -40.23 -64.07 -57.50
CA GLU A 34 -39.72 -65.32 -56.93
C GLU A 34 -40.73 -65.95 -55.96
N GLU A 35 -40.87 -67.27 -56.11
CA GLU A 35 -41.87 -68.17 -55.52
C GLU A 35 -41.48 -68.65 -54.11
N GLY A 36 -42.50 -69.05 -53.31
CA GLY A 36 -42.32 -69.78 -52.05
C GLY A 36 -43.66 -70.13 -51.39
N ASN A 37 -43.99 -71.43 -51.41
CA ASN A 37 -45.29 -72.08 -51.23
C ASN A 37 -45.91 -72.17 -49.81
N ASN A 38 -47.25 -72.38 -49.81
CA ASN A 38 -48.15 -73.11 -48.87
C ASN A 38 -48.48 -72.47 -47.49
N SER A 39 -49.73 -72.50 -46.96
CA SER A 39 -50.99 -73.17 -47.31
C SER A 39 -52.18 -72.54 -46.57
N ASN A 40 -53.35 -72.53 -47.24
CA ASN A 40 -54.75 -72.37 -46.81
C ASN A 40 -55.11 -72.03 -45.35
N GLU A 41 -55.91 -70.97 -45.18
CA GLU A 41 -57.25 -71.08 -44.59
C GLU A 41 -58.18 -69.93 -45.03
N ARG A 42 -59.43 -70.29 -45.33
CA ARG A 42 -60.50 -69.44 -45.88
C ARG A 42 -60.98 -68.41 -44.84
N GLY A 43 -61.19 -67.17 -45.27
CA GLY A 43 -61.98 -66.23 -44.47
C GLY A 43 -61.98 -64.80 -44.99
N ASN A 44 -63.11 -64.40 -45.57
CA ASN A 44 -63.58 -63.04 -45.81
C ASN A 44 -62.94 -62.20 -46.94
N SER A 45 -63.82 -61.81 -47.86
CA SER A 45 -63.60 -60.85 -48.93
C SER A 45 -63.23 -59.47 -48.39
N HIS A 46 -61.94 -59.19 -48.30
CA HIS A 46 -61.43 -57.82 -48.40
C HIS A 46 -60.44 -57.82 -49.55
N SER A 47 -60.66 -56.96 -50.55
CA SER A 47 -59.74 -56.84 -51.67
C SER A 47 -58.31 -56.57 -51.16
N PRO A 48 -57.25 -56.95 -51.88
CA PRO A 48 -55.86 -56.61 -51.52
C PRO A 48 -55.65 -55.12 -51.20
N MET A 49 -56.49 -54.25 -51.79
CA MET A 49 -56.53 -52.82 -51.58
C MET A 49 -56.92 -52.42 -50.14
N SER A 50 -57.77 -53.19 -49.47
CA SER A 50 -58.27 -52.87 -48.11
C SER A 50 -57.25 -53.16 -47.01
N ARG A 51 -56.32 -54.11 -47.23
CA ARG A 51 -55.18 -54.39 -46.32
C ARG A 51 -54.09 -53.32 -46.44
N GLN A 52 -53.81 -52.84 -47.66
CA GLN A 52 -52.90 -51.71 -47.88
C GLN A 52 -53.41 -50.41 -47.24
N LEU A 53 -54.73 -50.16 -47.35
CA LEU A 53 -55.38 -49.01 -46.71
C LEU A 53 -55.23 -49.06 -45.18
N LEU A 54 -55.47 -50.21 -44.55
CA LEU A 54 -55.33 -50.39 -43.09
C LEU A 54 -53.89 -50.16 -42.60
N ASN A 55 -52.89 -50.68 -43.31
CA ASN A 55 -51.48 -50.46 -42.98
C ASN A 55 -51.11 -48.96 -43.08
N LYS A 56 -51.62 -48.26 -44.10
CA LYS A 56 -51.38 -46.82 -44.26
C LYS A 56 -51.99 -46.01 -43.12
N VAL A 57 -53.21 -46.33 -42.72
CA VAL A 57 -53.90 -45.70 -41.57
C VAL A 57 -53.09 -45.88 -40.29
N ASN A 58 -52.62 -47.10 -40.00
CA ASN A 58 -51.81 -47.37 -38.81
C ASN A 58 -50.47 -46.61 -38.84
N SER A 59 -49.82 -46.52 -40.00
CA SER A 59 -48.61 -45.73 -40.19
C SER A 59 -48.84 -44.25 -39.90
N ILE A 60 -49.96 -43.67 -40.40
CA ILE A 60 -50.31 -42.27 -40.16
C ILE A 60 -50.63 -42.03 -38.67
N LYS A 61 -51.37 -42.93 -38.00
CA LYS A 61 -51.62 -42.84 -36.55
C LYS A 61 -50.32 -42.83 -35.73
N SER A 62 -49.38 -43.71 -36.06
CA SER A 62 -48.04 -43.72 -35.47
C SER A 62 -47.30 -42.40 -35.71
N LEU A 63 -47.35 -41.89 -36.94
CA LEU A 63 -46.70 -40.64 -37.32
C LEU A 63 -47.27 -39.44 -36.55
N ILE A 64 -48.60 -39.33 -36.41
CA ILE A 64 -49.28 -38.29 -35.60
C ILE A 64 -48.83 -38.39 -34.13
N LYS A 65 -48.80 -39.59 -33.55
CA LYS A 65 -48.34 -39.82 -32.17
C LYS A 65 -46.90 -39.35 -31.95
N SER A 66 -46.06 -39.53 -32.97
CA SER A 66 -44.64 -39.15 -32.94
C SER A 66 -44.36 -37.64 -33.09
N ILE A 67 -45.37 -36.79 -33.29
CA ILE A 67 -45.18 -35.34 -33.28
C ILE A 67 -45.04 -34.86 -31.84
N GLU A 68 -43.91 -34.22 -31.57
CA GLU A 68 -43.56 -33.70 -30.25
C GLU A 68 -44.09 -32.27 -30.01
N TYR A 69 -45.41 -32.12 -29.97
CA TYR A 69 -46.01 -30.86 -29.52
C TYR A 69 -45.61 -30.53 -28.07
N PRO A 70 -45.59 -29.23 -27.68
CA PRO A 70 -45.41 -28.81 -26.30
C PRO A 70 -46.33 -29.51 -25.29
N SER A 71 -47.62 -29.67 -25.62
CA SER A 71 -48.59 -30.42 -24.83
C SER A 71 -48.76 -31.86 -25.33
N PRO A 72 -48.76 -32.87 -24.43
CA PRO A 72 -49.10 -34.25 -24.79
C PRO A 72 -50.49 -34.38 -25.42
N ASN A 73 -51.42 -33.52 -25.00
CA ASN A 73 -52.83 -33.47 -25.41
C ASN A 73 -53.12 -32.31 -26.39
N ALA A 74 -52.12 -31.89 -27.19
CA ALA A 74 -52.28 -30.81 -28.17
C ALA A 74 -53.51 -31.01 -29.07
N SER A 75 -54.34 -29.96 -29.21
CA SER A 75 -55.58 -30.02 -30.00
C SER A 75 -55.31 -30.36 -31.47
N ALA A 76 -54.12 -30.02 -31.98
CA ALA A 76 -53.68 -30.41 -33.30
C ALA A 76 -53.63 -31.93 -33.54
N LYS A 77 -53.24 -32.72 -32.52
CA LYS A 77 -53.23 -34.19 -32.64
C LYS A 77 -54.65 -34.74 -32.80
N LYS A 78 -55.63 -34.14 -32.13
CA LYS A 78 -57.04 -34.51 -32.27
C LYS A 78 -57.53 -34.19 -33.69
N GLU A 79 -57.30 -32.97 -34.16
CA GLU A 79 -57.71 -32.52 -35.50
C GLU A 79 -57.09 -33.36 -36.63
N LEU A 80 -55.81 -33.76 -36.50
CA LEU A 80 -55.16 -34.66 -37.48
C LEU A 80 -55.77 -36.06 -37.50
N ASN A 81 -56.18 -36.58 -36.34
CA ASN A 81 -56.93 -37.85 -36.26
C ASN A 81 -58.35 -37.68 -36.84
N ASP A 82 -59.02 -36.57 -36.59
CA ASP A 82 -60.35 -36.29 -37.15
C ASP A 82 -60.30 -36.18 -38.69
N GLN A 83 -59.23 -35.59 -39.25
CA GLN A 83 -58.98 -35.58 -40.70
C GLN A 83 -58.73 -36.99 -41.27
N LEU A 84 -57.96 -37.81 -40.56
CA LEU A 84 -57.72 -39.21 -40.92
C LEU A 84 -59.04 -40.00 -40.95
N ASP A 85 -59.86 -39.86 -39.91
CA ASP A 85 -61.16 -40.54 -39.79
C ASP A 85 -62.17 -40.05 -40.84
N LYS A 86 -62.13 -38.76 -41.20
CA LYS A 86 -62.93 -38.18 -42.30
C LYS A 86 -62.56 -38.77 -43.67
N ILE A 87 -61.30 -39.08 -43.94
CA ILE A 87 -60.88 -39.74 -45.19
C ILE A 87 -61.37 -41.19 -45.21
N ILE A 88 -61.26 -41.91 -44.09
CA ILE A 88 -61.65 -43.32 -43.97
C ILE A 88 -63.17 -43.49 -44.15
N SER A 89 -63.98 -42.60 -43.56
CA SER A 89 -65.45 -42.67 -43.53
C SER A 89 -66.17 -42.31 -44.83
N GLN A 90 -65.46 -41.86 -45.87
CA GLN A 90 -66.06 -41.52 -47.17
C GLN A 90 -66.57 -42.77 -47.90
N LYS A 91 -67.90 -42.97 -47.91
CA LYS A 91 -68.54 -44.15 -48.53
C LYS A 91 -68.55 -44.12 -50.07
N ASN A 92 -68.35 -42.94 -50.68
CA ASN A 92 -68.51 -42.71 -52.13
C ASN A 92 -67.18 -42.70 -52.92
N LYS A 93 -66.05 -43.08 -52.29
CA LYS A 93 -64.71 -43.07 -52.92
C LYS A 93 -64.07 -44.45 -52.89
N THR A 94 -63.27 -44.76 -53.92
CA THR A 94 -62.54 -46.03 -54.01
C THR A 94 -61.39 -46.09 -53.01
N ASP A 95 -60.92 -47.30 -52.69
CA ASP A 95 -59.73 -47.50 -51.84
C ASP A 95 -58.48 -46.81 -52.43
N THR A 96 -58.37 -46.73 -53.76
CA THR A 96 -57.30 -46.00 -54.48
C THR A 96 -57.35 -44.49 -54.23
N ASP A 97 -58.55 -43.89 -54.29
CA ASP A 97 -58.73 -42.46 -54.05
C ASP A 97 -58.41 -42.10 -52.60
N LYS A 98 -58.85 -42.93 -51.64
CA LYS A 98 -58.53 -42.77 -50.22
C LYS A 98 -57.03 -42.89 -49.97
N LEU A 99 -56.35 -43.85 -50.61
CA LEU A 99 -54.91 -44.01 -50.47
C LEU A 99 -54.14 -42.78 -50.97
N THR A 100 -54.62 -42.15 -52.04
CA THR A 100 -54.08 -40.88 -52.56
C THR A 100 -54.22 -39.75 -51.55
N GLU A 101 -55.40 -39.59 -50.94
CA GLU A 101 -55.63 -38.58 -49.87
C GLU A 101 -54.80 -38.85 -48.62
N LEU A 102 -54.64 -40.12 -48.23
CA LEU A 102 -53.80 -40.52 -47.11
C LEU A 102 -52.31 -40.25 -47.39
N ASN A 103 -51.83 -40.42 -48.62
CA ASN A 103 -50.46 -40.05 -49.00
C ASN A 103 -50.22 -38.54 -48.90
N ILE A 104 -51.21 -37.73 -49.29
CA ILE A 104 -51.18 -36.27 -49.15
C ILE A 104 -51.15 -35.89 -47.65
N LEU A 105 -52.03 -36.49 -46.84
CA LEU A 105 -52.08 -36.26 -45.40
C LEU A 105 -50.78 -36.68 -44.70
N GLU A 106 -50.22 -37.84 -45.03
CA GLU A 106 -48.94 -38.29 -44.48
C GLU A 106 -47.81 -37.30 -44.82
N SER A 107 -47.78 -36.81 -46.07
CA SER A 107 -46.79 -35.82 -46.50
C SER A 107 -46.91 -34.52 -45.70
N LYS A 108 -48.14 -34.04 -45.47
CA LYS A 108 -48.42 -32.88 -44.60
C LYS A 108 -47.96 -33.13 -43.16
N ILE A 109 -48.28 -34.28 -42.58
CA ILE A 109 -47.88 -34.65 -41.21
C ILE A 109 -46.36 -34.72 -41.06
N LYS A 110 -45.62 -35.21 -42.07
CA LYS A 110 -44.13 -35.18 -42.07
C LYS A 110 -43.58 -33.75 -42.05
N VAL A 111 -44.20 -32.83 -42.80
CA VAL A 111 -43.87 -31.40 -42.77
C VAL A 111 -44.16 -30.82 -41.38
N PHE A 112 -45.36 -31.06 -40.83
CA PHE A 112 -45.74 -30.58 -39.50
C PHE A 112 -44.81 -31.07 -38.42
N LYS A 113 -44.44 -32.36 -38.41
CA LYS A 113 -43.48 -32.92 -37.46
C LYS A 113 -42.16 -32.15 -37.46
N SER A 114 -41.65 -31.83 -38.64
CA SER A 114 -40.39 -31.11 -38.81
C SER A 114 -40.51 -29.67 -38.32
N MET A 115 -41.58 -28.97 -38.69
CA MET A 115 -41.82 -27.57 -38.29
C MET A 115 -42.09 -27.44 -36.79
N VAL A 116 -42.89 -28.34 -36.20
CA VAL A 116 -43.18 -28.32 -34.76
C VAL A 116 -41.90 -28.48 -33.95
N LEU A 117 -41.00 -29.38 -34.36
CA LEU A 117 -39.71 -29.54 -33.70
C LEU A 117 -38.86 -28.27 -33.80
N GLU A 118 -38.80 -27.65 -34.97
CA GLU A 118 -38.06 -26.40 -35.19
C GLU A 118 -38.60 -25.26 -34.31
N TYR A 119 -39.91 -24.98 -34.36
CA TYR A 119 -40.54 -23.94 -33.54
C TYR A 119 -40.42 -24.21 -32.05
N LYS A 120 -40.52 -25.47 -31.62
CA LYS A 120 -40.30 -25.86 -30.22
C LYS A 120 -38.89 -25.49 -29.75
N ILE A 121 -37.86 -25.76 -30.55
CA ILE A 121 -36.48 -25.38 -30.25
C ILE A 121 -36.33 -23.86 -30.18
N ILE A 122 -36.87 -23.13 -31.15
CA ILE A 122 -36.79 -21.66 -31.19
C ILE A 122 -37.48 -21.05 -29.96
N ILE A 123 -38.70 -21.48 -29.66
CA ILE A 123 -39.48 -20.99 -28.52
C ILE A 123 -38.77 -21.31 -27.20
N SER A 124 -38.10 -22.46 -27.09
CA SER A 124 -37.40 -22.84 -25.85
C SER A 124 -36.26 -21.88 -25.46
N LYS A 125 -35.71 -21.11 -26.41
CA LYS A 125 -34.68 -20.11 -26.14
C LYS A 125 -35.22 -18.81 -25.54
N LEU A 126 -36.52 -18.53 -25.72
CA LEU A 126 -37.12 -17.29 -25.26
C LEU A 126 -37.33 -17.24 -23.73
N PRO A 127 -37.50 -16.05 -23.13
CA PRO A 127 -37.90 -15.90 -21.74
C PRO A 127 -39.22 -16.61 -21.45
N LYS A 128 -39.37 -17.17 -20.24
CA LYS A 128 -40.50 -18.05 -19.87
C LYS A 128 -41.86 -17.41 -20.14
N GLU A 129 -41.99 -16.11 -19.89
CA GLU A 129 -43.19 -15.31 -20.12
C GLU A 129 -43.61 -15.25 -21.60
N LYS A 130 -42.64 -15.21 -22.52
CA LYS A 130 -42.90 -15.23 -23.98
C LYS A 130 -43.16 -16.66 -24.50
N GLN A 131 -42.74 -17.70 -23.77
CA GLN A 131 -42.89 -19.10 -24.20
C GLN A 131 -44.34 -19.60 -24.15
N ILE A 132 -45.08 -19.31 -23.07
CA ILE A 132 -46.42 -19.88 -22.80
C ILE A 132 -47.43 -19.61 -23.94
N PRO A 133 -47.62 -18.35 -24.40
CA PRO A 133 -48.57 -18.08 -25.48
C PRO A 133 -48.17 -18.73 -26.80
N LEU A 134 -46.87 -18.77 -27.11
CA LEU A 134 -46.35 -19.36 -28.34
C LEU A 134 -46.44 -20.89 -28.35
N LYS A 135 -46.20 -21.55 -27.21
CA LYS A 135 -46.42 -23.01 -27.04
C LYS A 135 -47.89 -23.37 -27.21
N THR A 136 -48.78 -22.59 -26.61
CA THR A 136 -50.24 -22.77 -26.73
C THR A 136 -50.72 -22.64 -28.18
N GLU A 137 -50.12 -21.73 -28.95
CA GLU A 137 -50.45 -21.57 -30.37
C GLU A 137 -49.86 -22.68 -31.23
N LEU A 138 -48.63 -23.12 -30.92
CA LEU A 138 -48.00 -24.27 -31.58
C LEU A 138 -48.81 -25.57 -31.37
N ASP A 139 -49.38 -25.78 -30.18
CA ASP A 139 -50.25 -26.92 -29.86
C ASP A 139 -51.54 -26.98 -30.73
N LYS A 140 -51.91 -25.87 -31.38
CA LYS A 140 -53.10 -25.77 -32.23
C LYS A 140 -52.83 -26.01 -33.73
N ILE A 141 -51.57 -26.13 -34.14
CA ILE A 141 -51.21 -26.21 -35.56
C ILE A 141 -51.40 -27.63 -36.13
N SER A 142 -52.46 -27.81 -36.91
CA SER A 142 -52.80 -29.03 -37.66
C SER A 142 -53.00 -28.79 -39.17
N ASN A 143 -52.75 -27.57 -39.64
CA ASN A 143 -52.96 -27.13 -41.02
C ASN A 143 -51.85 -26.16 -41.48
N ASP A 144 -51.97 -25.61 -42.69
CA ASP A 144 -50.95 -24.77 -43.32
C ASP A 144 -50.82 -23.35 -42.71
N ASN A 145 -51.52 -23.03 -41.61
CA ASN A 145 -51.54 -21.70 -40.99
C ASN A 145 -50.31 -21.40 -40.11
N PHE A 146 -49.13 -21.86 -40.51
CA PHE A 146 -47.86 -21.53 -39.83
C PHE A 146 -47.46 -20.06 -40.00
N SER A 147 -48.05 -19.33 -40.96
CA SER A 147 -47.73 -17.92 -41.22
C SER A 147 -47.94 -17.03 -40.00
N ASN A 148 -49.05 -17.21 -39.26
CA ASN A 148 -49.33 -16.41 -38.07
C ASN A 148 -48.36 -16.72 -36.92
N LEU A 149 -48.14 -18.00 -36.63
CA LEU A 149 -47.18 -18.43 -35.63
C LEU A 149 -45.75 -17.97 -35.98
N LYS A 150 -45.37 -18.06 -37.26
CA LYS A 150 -44.08 -17.58 -37.76
C LYS A 150 -43.89 -16.11 -37.43
N THR A 151 -44.86 -15.26 -37.75
CA THR A 151 -44.80 -13.82 -37.47
C THR A 151 -44.66 -13.53 -35.97
N LYS A 152 -45.46 -14.20 -35.12
CA LYS A 152 -45.41 -14.02 -33.67
C LYS A 152 -44.11 -14.48 -33.04
N VAL A 153 -43.64 -15.69 -33.40
CA VAL A 153 -42.35 -16.21 -32.94
C VAL A 153 -41.22 -15.31 -33.41
N PHE A 154 -41.27 -14.84 -34.65
CA PHE A 154 -40.26 -13.95 -35.19
C PHE A 154 -40.19 -12.62 -34.46
N SER A 155 -41.33 -12.00 -34.16
CA SER A 155 -41.41 -10.79 -33.35
C SER A 155 -40.84 -11.03 -31.96
N ALA A 156 -41.28 -12.09 -31.26
CA ALA A 156 -40.82 -12.39 -29.91
C ALA A 156 -39.31 -12.62 -29.82
N VAL A 157 -38.71 -13.27 -30.83
CA VAL A 157 -37.26 -13.48 -30.90
C VAL A 157 -36.52 -12.18 -31.23
N LYS A 158 -37.06 -11.29 -32.09
CA LYS A 158 -36.46 -9.97 -32.32
C LYS A 158 -36.48 -9.12 -31.05
N ASP A 159 -37.58 -9.14 -30.31
CA ASP A 159 -37.70 -8.40 -29.04
C ASP A 159 -36.70 -8.94 -28.02
N ASP A 160 -36.62 -10.26 -27.82
CA ASP A 160 -35.64 -10.87 -26.92
C ASP A 160 -34.18 -10.62 -27.35
N LEU A 161 -33.89 -10.61 -28.65
CA LEU A 161 -32.57 -10.23 -29.16
C LEU A 161 -32.21 -8.78 -28.81
N LYS A 162 -33.16 -7.85 -28.94
CA LYS A 162 -32.97 -6.45 -28.55
C LYS A 162 -32.77 -6.33 -27.04
N ASP A 163 -33.58 -7.03 -26.25
CA ASP A 163 -33.45 -7.11 -24.78
C ASP A 163 -32.04 -7.60 -24.39
N LYS A 164 -31.54 -8.65 -25.05
CA LYS A 164 -30.16 -9.15 -24.84
C LYS A 164 -29.09 -8.16 -25.25
N ILE A 165 -29.26 -7.44 -26.35
CA ILE A 165 -28.32 -6.41 -26.80
C ILE A 165 -28.28 -5.25 -25.79
N ASP A 166 -29.43 -4.82 -25.27
CA ASP A 166 -29.51 -3.78 -24.25
C ASP A 166 -28.78 -4.17 -22.97
N ASN A 167 -28.78 -5.48 -22.65
CA ASN A 167 -28.09 -6.04 -21.49
C ASN A 167 -26.59 -6.36 -21.71
N LEU A 168 -26.01 -6.11 -22.89
CA LEU A 168 -24.56 -6.30 -23.09
C LEU A 168 -23.77 -5.36 -22.17
N ALA A 169 -22.77 -5.89 -21.48
CA ALA A 169 -21.99 -5.19 -20.45
C ALA A 169 -20.93 -4.21 -21.01
N TYR A 170 -21.26 -3.47 -22.07
CA TYR A 170 -20.38 -2.40 -22.55
C TYR A 170 -20.23 -1.32 -21.47
N PRO A 171 -19.00 -0.92 -21.11
CA PRO A 171 -18.75 -0.04 -19.98
C PRO A 171 -19.19 1.41 -20.20
N ASN A 172 -19.27 1.89 -21.45
CA ASN A 172 -19.57 3.29 -21.74
C ASN A 172 -20.92 3.51 -22.47
N ILE A 173 -21.42 4.74 -22.38
CA ILE A 173 -22.70 5.16 -23.00
C ILE A 173 -22.63 5.14 -24.53
N ASN A 174 -21.47 5.48 -25.10
CA ASN A 174 -21.19 5.35 -26.52
C ASN A 174 -20.81 3.90 -26.81
N ASN A 175 -21.76 3.13 -27.31
CA ASN A 175 -21.60 1.69 -27.56
C ASN A 175 -22.32 1.25 -28.84
N PRO A 176 -21.98 0.08 -29.42
CA PRO A 176 -22.57 -0.36 -30.68
C PRO A 176 -23.98 -0.96 -30.51
N LYS A 177 -24.60 -0.87 -29.33
CA LYS A 177 -25.92 -1.50 -29.07
C LYS A 177 -26.98 -1.03 -30.06
N ASN A 178 -26.99 0.25 -30.40
CA ASN A 178 -27.97 0.80 -31.35
C ASN A 178 -27.78 0.25 -32.78
N ASP A 179 -26.54 0.20 -33.28
CA ASP A 179 -26.23 -0.41 -34.59
C ASP A 179 -26.57 -1.91 -34.61
N LEU A 180 -26.25 -2.63 -33.53
CA LEU A 180 -26.62 -4.03 -33.36
C LEU A 180 -28.15 -4.23 -33.39
N LYS A 181 -28.92 -3.36 -32.72
CA LYS A 181 -30.39 -3.39 -32.74
C LYS A 181 -30.95 -3.10 -34.14
N SER A 182 -30.41 -2.11 -34.86
CA SER A 182 -30.82 -1.84 -36.24
C SER A 182 -30.55 -3.02 -37.18
N LYS A 183 -29.45 -3.75 -36.96
CA LYS A 183 -29.17 -4.99 -37.68
C LYS A 183 -30.17 -6.11 -37.37
N VAL A 184 -30.77 -6.14 -36.17
CA VAL A 184 -31.84 -7.10 -35.83
C VAL A 184 -33.13 -6.80 -36.61
N ASP A 185 -33.43 -5.52 -36.85
CA ASP A 185 -34.66 -5.12 -37.54
C ASP A 185 -34.74 -5.67 -38.97
N ILE A 186 -33.60 -5.76 -39.67
CA ILE A 186 -33.50 -6.21 -41.06
C ILE A 186 -33.32 -7.73 -41.24
N LEU A 187 -33.21 -8.50 -40.15
CA LEU A 187 -33.05 -9.96 -40.24
C LEU A 187 -34.28 -10.62 -40.87
N ASN A 188 -34.06 -11.80 -41.45
CA ASN A 188 -35.11 -12.75 -41.81
C ASN A 188 -35.17 -13.94 -40.83
N PHE A 189 -36.25 -14.74 -40.90
CA PHE A 189 -36.47 -15.88 -40.00
C PHE A 189 -35.33 -16.91 -40.02
N ASP A 190 -34.71 -17.07 -41.18
CA ASP A 190 -33.63 -18.02 -41.44
C ASP A 190 -32.32 -17.62 -40.75
N GLN A 191 -32.09 -16.33 -40.54
CA GLN A 191 -30.87 -15.78 -39.95
C GLN A 191 -30.95 -15.62 -38.42
N ILE A 192 -32.16 -15.65 -37.84
CA ILE A 192 -32.38 -15.17 -36.48
C ILE A 192 -31.70 -16.07 -35.42
N ILE A 193 -31.66 -17.38 -35.63
CA ILE A 193 -31.03 -18.33 -34.69
C ILE A 193 -29.51 -18.22 -34.72
N GLN A 194 -28.93 -17.97 -35.89
CA GLN A 194 -27.51 -17.69 -36.00
C GLN A 194 -27.18 -16.41 -35.23
N LYS A 195 -27.96 -15.33 -35.45
CA LYS A 195 -27.76 -14.07 -34.74
C LYS A 195 -27.90 -14.21 -33.22
N TYR A 196 -28.85 -15.01 -32.77
CA TYR A 196 -29.05 -15.32 -31.35
C TYR A 196 -27.78 -15.88 -30.70
N ASN A 197 -27.18 -16.90 -31.33
CA ASN A 197 -25.94 -17.49 -30.84
C ASN A 197 -24.76 -16.51 -30.91
N GLU A 198 -24.69 -15.68 -31.96
CA GLU A 198 -23.65 -14.64 -32.11
C GLU A 198 -23.71 -13.61 -30.98
N ILE A 199 -24.90 -13.15 -30.59
CA ILE A 199 -25.08 -12.18 -29.49
C ILE A 199 -24.75 -12.81 -28.13
N GLU A 200 -25.12 -14.07 -27.90
CA GLU A 200 -24.77 -14.80 -26.68
C GLU A 200 -23.25 -14.97 -26.54
N GLN A 201 -22.57 -15.35 -27.63
CA GLN A 201 -21.11 -15.43 -27.66
C GLN A 201 -20.43 -14.06 -27.50
N LEU A 202 -21.02 -13.01 -28.09
CA LEU A 202 -20.54 -11.65 -27.96
C LEU A 202 -20.62 -11.19 -26.49
N SER A 203 -21.74 -11.43 -25.81
CA SER A 203 -21.90 -11.14 -24.38
C SER A 203 -20.80 -11.78 -23.56
N LYS A 204 -20.61 -13.10 -23.73
CA LYS A 204 -19.58 -13.85 -23.02
C LYS A 204 -18.17 -13.29 -23.30
N THR A 205 -17.89 -12.94 -24.56
CA THR A 205 -16.59 -12.37 -24.96
C THR A 205 -16.35 -11.00 -24.31
N ILE A 206 -17.38 -10.15 -24.23
CA ILE A 206 -17.30 -8.84 -23.55
C ILE A 206 -17.00 -9.04 -22.06
N ASP A 207 -17.71 -9.96 -21.40
CA ASP A 207 -17.53 -10.25 -19.98
C ASP A 207 -16.11 -10.76 -19.70
N GLU A 208 -15.62 -11.71 -20.49
CA GLU A 208 -14.25 -12.26 -20.39
C GLU A 208 -13.19 -11.17 -20.55
N VAL A 209 -13.31 -10.32 -21.58
CA VAL A 209 -12.36 -9.23 -21.82
C VAL A 209 -12.46 -8.14 -20.75
N LEU A 210 -13.64 -7.84 -20.25
CA LEU A 210 -13.81 -6.86 -19.17
C LEU A 210 -13.15 -7.34 -17.87
N ILE A 211 -13.27 -8.64 -17.56
CA ILE A 211 -12.53 -9.28 -16.45
C ILE A 211 -11.02 -9.16 -16.70
N GLU A 212 -10.56 -9.46 -17.92
CA GLU A 212 -9.15 -9.36 -18.28
C GLU A 212 -8.61 -7.93 -18.08
N ILE A 213 -9.30 -6.91 -18.61
CA ILE A 213 -8.98 -5.48 -18.46
C ILE A 213 -8.86 -5.10 -16.98
N ASN A 214 -9.85 -5.46 -16.16
CA ASN A 214 -9.85 -5.09 -14.74
C ASN A 214 -8.81 -5.87 -13.92
N SER A 215 -8.30 -6.99 -14.44
CA SER A 215 -7.30 -7.83 -13.77
C SER A 215 -5.84 -7.51 -14.17
N LEU A 216 -5.63 -6.51 -15.04
CA LEU A 216 -4.29 -6.10 -15.44
C LEU A 216 -3.48 -5.64 -14.22
N PRO A 217 -2.22 -6.11 -14.05
CA PRO A 217 -1.48 -5.99 -12.79
C PRO A 217 -0.77 -4.63 -12.63
N TYR A 218 -1.44 -3.53 -13.01
CA TYR A 218 -0.89 -2.19 -12.84
C TYR A 218 -0.64 -1.86 -11.35
N PRO A 219 0.43 -1.12 -11.02
CA PRO A 219 0.65 -0.66 -9.66
C PRO A 219 -0.40 0.38 -9.24
N THR A 220 -0.53 0.63 -7.93
CA THR A 220 -1.29 1.76 -7.40
C THR A 220 -0.43 3.01 -7.37
N SER A 221 -1.00 4.16 -7.75
CA SER A 221 -0.38 5.48 -7.57
C SER A 221 -1.45 6.48 -7.12
N ASN A 222 -1.06 7.40 -6.24
CA ASN A 222 -1.91 8.50 -5.76
C ASN A 222 -1.70 9.80 -6.55
N GLN A 223 -0.84 9.78 -7.58
CA GLN A 223 -0.53 10.94 -8.38
C GLN A 223 -1.57 11.15 -9.48
N ILE A 224 -2.07 12.39 -9.58
CA ILE A 224 -3.01 12.81 -10.60
C ILE A 224 -2.21 13.33 -11.79
N LEU A 225 -2.34 12.67 -12.93
CA LEU A 225 -1.88 13.15 -14.23
C LEU A 225 -3.11 13.30 -15.13
N ASP A 226 -3.11 14.30 -16.01
CA ASP A 226 -4.28 14.71 -16.78
C ASP A 226 -4.69 13.66 -17.85
N GLU A 227 -3.79 12.74 -18.22
CA GLU A 227 -4.05 11.75 -19.26
C GLU A 227 -4.80 10.52 -18.73
N GLN A 228 -5.57 9.91 -19.63
CA GLN A 228 -6.41 8.74 -19.38
C GLN A 228 -5.62 7.51 -18.94
N LEU A 229 -6.18 6.72 -18.02
CA LEU A 229 -5.60 5.44 -17.59
C LEU A 229 -5.73 4.36 -18.67
N ALA A 230 -4.76 3.44 -18.75
CA ALA A 230 -4.79 2.37 -19.74
C ALA A 230 -6.06 1.48 -19.62
N VAL A 231 -6.53 1.22 -18.40
CA VAL A 231 -7.76 0.49 -18.13
C VAL A 231 -8.99 1.20 -18.71
N GLU A 232 -9.03 2.52 -18.64
CA GLU A 232 -10.13 3.34 -19.20
C GLU A 232 -10.05 3.35 -20.73
N TYR A 233 -8.85 3.51 -21.29
CA TYR A 233 -8.59 3.40 -22.72
C TYR A 233 -9.11 2.08 -23.30
N PHE A 234 -8.79 0.94 -22.67
CA PHE A 234 -9.26 -0.36 -23.13
C PHE A 234 -10.78 -0.53 -23.00
N LYS A 235 -11.40 0.05 -21.96
CA LYS A 235 -12.87 0.07 -21.80
C LYS A 235 -13.54 0.91 -22.89
N GLU A 236 -12.96 2.04 -23.28
CA GLU A 236 -13.42 2.85 -24.40
C GLU A 236 -13.29 2.12 -25.73
N LYS A 237 -12.12 1.51 -25.98
CA LYS A 237 -11.88 0.69 -27.18
C LYS A 237 -12.87 -0.47 -27.28
N LEU A 238 -13.12 -1.17 -26.16
CA LEU A 238 -14.15 -2.21 -26.06
C LEU A 238 -15.53 -1.67 -26.41
N SER A 239 -15.88 -0.49 -25.88
CA SER A 239 -17.17 0.15 -26.15
C SER A 239 -17.33 0.62 -27.60
N SER A 240 -16.27 0.68 -28.40
CA SER A 240 -16.36 1.05 -29.83
C SER A 240 -16.54 -0.14 -30.78
N LEU A 241 -16.42 -1.39 -30.29
CA LEU A 241 -16.33 -2.58 -31.12
C LEU A 241 -17.54 -3.51 -30.96
N SER A 242 -17.98 -4.11 -32.07
CA SER A 242 -19.04 -5.13 -32.09
C SER A 242 -18.60 -6.48 -32.69
N ASP A 243 -17.38 -6.55 -33.24
CA ASP A 243 -16.79 -7.77 -33.79
C ASP A 243 -16.04 -8.55 -32.70
N GLN A 244 -16.34 -9.84 -32.57
CA GLN A 244 -15.76 -10.69 -31.53
C GLN A 244 -14.24 -10.86 -31.66
N ASN A 245 -13.71 -10.93 -32.89
CA ASN A 245 -12.27 -11.13 -33.09
C ASN A 245 -11.49 -9.85 -32.79
N ALA A 246 -12.05 -8.69 -33.11
CA ALA A 246 -11.50 -7.40 -32.71
C ALA A 246 -11.50 -7.25 -31.19
N ILE A 247 -12.61 -7.60 -30.52
CA ILE A 247 -12.73 -7.53 -29.06
C ILE A 247 -11.67 -8.39 -28.35
N LYS A 248 -11.47 -9.62 -28.81
CA LYS A 248 -10.45 -10.53 -28.25
C LYS A 248 -8.99 -10.07 -28.44
N ARG A 249 -8.76 -9.04 -29.24
CA ARG A 249 -7.42 -8.49 -29.54
C ARG A 249 -7.22 -7.08 -28.99
N ILE A 250 -8.15 -6.58 -28.17
CA ILE A 250 -8.06 -5.24 -27.57
C ILE A 250 -6.80 -5.11 -26.70
N ILE A 251 -6.53 -6.11 -25.87
CA ILE A 251 -5.35 -6.18 -25.01
C ILE A 251 -4.21 -6.81 -25.80
N PRO A 252 -3.06 -6.14 -25.95
CA PRO A 252 -1.87 -6.75 -26.53
C PRO A 252 -1.40 -7.95 -25.70
N LYS A 253 -1.01 -9.05 -26.37
CA LYS A 253 -0.72 -10.34 -25.71
C LYS A 253 0.41 -10.28 -24.69
N ASP A 254 1.38 -9.41 -24.91
CA ASP A 254 2.58 -9.24 -24.09
C ASP A 254 2.44 -8.13 -23.02
N LEU A 255 1.33 -7.39 -23.01
CA LEU A 255 1.14 -6.25 -22.11
C LEU A 255 1.28 -6.64 -20.64
N LYS A 256 0.63 -7.73 -20.23
CA LYS A 256 0.66 -8.21 -18.84
C LYS A 256 2.08 -8.51 -18.36
N ASP A 257 2.86 -9.21 -19.19
CA ASP A 257 4.23 -9.56 -18.89
C ASP A 257 5.13 -8.32 -18.83
N LYS A 258 4.92 -7.36 -19.74
CA LYS A 258 5.63 -6.07 -19.73
C LYS A 258 5.34 -5.24 -18.49
N ILE A 259 4.08 -5.16 -18.04
CA ILE A 259 3.70 -4.45 -16.80
C ILE A 259 4.44 -5.05 -15.61
N ILE A 260 4.47 -6.38 -15.50
CA ILE A 260 5.17 -7.09 -14.43
C ILE A 260 6.67 -6.78 -14.49
N LYS A 261 7.30 -6.90 -15.67
CA LYS A 261 8.73 -6.59 -15.83
C LYS A 261 9.07 -5.16 -15.40
N PHE A 262 8.30 -4.16 -15.82
CA PHE A 262 8.54 -2.77 -15.41
C PHE A 262 8.38 -2.57 -13.91
N LYS A 263 7.32 -3.14 -13.32
CA LYS A 263 7.08 -3.09 -11.88
C LYS A 263 8.25 -3.70 -11.11
N ASP A 264 8.76 -4.84 -11.55
CA ASP A 264 9.92 -5.48 -10.93
C ASP A 264 11.14 -4.56 -11.03
N ILE A 265 11.44 -4.01 -12.21
CA ILE A 265 12.58 -3.10 -12.43
C ILE A 265 12.50 -1.86 -11.54
N ILE A 266 11.32 -1.25 -11.36
CA ILE A 266 11.12 -0.09 -10.49
C ILE A 266 11.53 -0.41 -9.02
N LEU A 267 11.42 -1.68 -8.61
CA LEU A 267 11.76 -2.15 -7.28
C LEU A 267 13.21 -2.67 -7.15
N LEU A 268 13.95 -2.82 -8.27
CA LEU A 268 15.31 -3.40 -8.26
C LEU A 268 16.41 -2.45 -7.76
N LEU A 269 16.14 -1.16 -7.60
CA LEU A 269 17.17 -0.19 -7.23
C LEU A 269 17.48 -0.26 -5.71
N GLU A 270 18.73 -0.58 -5.39
CA GLU A 270 19.22 -0.78 -4.01
C GLU A 270 20.20 0.33 -3.57
N ILE A 271 20.41 1.36 -4.39
CA ILE A 271 21.34 2.43 -4.07
C ILE A 271 20.87 3.21 -2.84
N ASP A 272 21.70 3.21 -1.79
CA ASP A 272 21.50 4.01 -0.60
C ASP A 272 22.22 5.36 -0.70
N VAL A 273 21.45 6.42 -0.95
CA VAL A 273 21.92 7.80 -0.95
C VAL A 273 20.83 8.74 -0.42
N PRO A 274 21.15 9.75 0.42
CA PRO A 274 20.16 10.64 1.04
C PRO A 274 19.24 11.33 0.04
N GLU A 275 19.79 11.82 -1.07
CA GLU A 275 19.07 12.47 -2.16
C GLU A 275 17.95 11.56 -2.67
N TRP A 276 18.26 10.30 -2.96
CA TRP A 276 17.29 9.30 -3.38
C TRP A 276 16.26 9.04 -2.29
N LYS A 277 16.66 8.84 -1.02
CA LYS A 277 15.72 8.56 0.09
C LYS A 277 14.66 9.64 0.25
N ILE A 278 15.01 10.91 0.04
CA ILE A 278 14.09 12.05 0.15
C ILE A 278 13.04 12.00 -0.96
N VAL A 279 13.46 11.69 -2.20
CA VAL A 279 12.58 11.77 -3.38
C VAL A 279 12.06 10.40 -3.87
N LYS A 280 12.42 9.30 -3.20
CA LYS A 280 12.14 7.92 -3.64
C LYS A 280 10.65 7.64 -3.77
N GLU A 281 9.87 8.00 -2.75
CA GLU A 281 8.44 7.72 -2.74
C GLU A 281 7.72 8.48 -3.87
N ASP A 282 8.00 9.77 -4.01
CA ASP A 282 7.40 10.61 -5.06
C ASP A 282 7.80 10.15 -6.47
N ASN A 283 9.09 9.87 -6.70
CA ASN A 283 9.56 9.36 -7.99
C ASN A 283 8.97 7.97 -8.33
N ILE A 284 8.89 7.06 -7.36
CA ILE A 284 8.26 5.74 -7.58
C ILE A 284 6.77 5.92 -7.86
N ASN A 285 6.08 6.82 -7.15
CA ASN A 285 4.67 7.14 -7.41
C ASN A 285 4.47 7.71 -8.82
N GLU A 286 5.38 8.55 -9.31
CA GLU A 286 5.35 9.08 -10.68
C GLU A 286 5.59 8.00 -11.73
N LEU A 287 6.60 7.15 -11.54
CA LEU A 287 6.87 6.03 -12.44
C LEU A 287 5.70 5.03 -12.46
N ASN A 288 5.05 4.79 -11.32
CA ASN A 288 3.85 3.97 -11.23
C ASN A 288 2.66 4.63 -11.95
N ALA A 289 2.47 5.95 -11.83
CA ALA A 289 1.43 6.69 -12.54
C ALA A 289 1.62 6.66 -14.06
N LYS A 290 2.87 6.73 -14.53
CA LYS A 290 3.24 6.54 -15.95
C LYS A 290 2.95 5.11 -16.39
N LEU A 291 3.34 4.11 -15.59
CA LEU A 291 3.07 2.70 -15.90
C LEU A 291 1.57 2.39 -15.95
N GLN A 292 0.72 3.01 -15.12
CA GLN A 292 -0.74 2.88 -15.19
C GLN A 292 -1.36 3.34 -16.53
N ARG A 293 -0.63 4.12 -17.32
CA ARG A 293 -1.04 4.65 -18.63
C ARG A 293 -0.39 3.93 -19.80
N PHE A 294 0.51 2.97 -19.53
CA PHE A 294 1.19 2.18 -20.55
C PHE A 294 0.24 1.14 -21.16
N THR A 295 0.02 1.20 -22.48
CA THR A 295 -0.87 0.30 -23.23
C THR A 295 -0.13 -0.68 -24.15
N SER A 296 1.19 -0.52 -24.34
CA SER A 296 2.06 -1.25 -25.29
C SER A 296 1.74 -1.11 -26.79
N ASP A 297 0.56 -0.64 -27.18
CA ASP A 297 0.19 -0.34 -28.56
C ASP A 297 0.55 1.09 -29.00
N ASN A 298 1.32 1.81 -28.17
CA ASN A 298 1.79 3.19 -28.39
C ASN A 298 0.66 4.17 -28.73
N HIS A 299 -0.50 4.01 -28.09
CA HIS A 299 -1.60 4.96 -28.23
C HIS A 299 -1.19 6.40 -27.85
N ASN A 300 -0.33 6.52 -26.83
CA ASN A 300 0.25 7.79 -26.41
C ASN A 300 1.77 7.66 -26.34
N ASP A 301 2.48 8.46 -27.13
CA ASP A 301 3.94 8.46 -27.21
C ASP A 301 4.61 8.79 -25.86
N GLU A 302 3.95 9.55 -24.99
CA GLU A 302 4.44 9.88 -23.65
C GLU A 302 4.46 8.69 -22.69
N TYR A 303 3.58 7.71 -22.93
CA TYR A 303 3.47 6.48 -22.16
C TYR A 303 3.81 5.27 -23.03
N SER A 304 4.65 5.46 -24.05
CA SER A 304 5.19 4.36 -24.85
C SER A 304 6.19 3.52 -24.05
N GLU A 305 6.52 2.33 -24.55
CA GLU A 305 7.54 1.47 -23.93
C GLU A 305 8.88 2.19 -23.80
N LYS A 306 9.27 2.95 -24.84
CA LYS A 306 10.50 3.74 -24.86
C LYS A 306 10.44 4.88 -23.84
N ALA A 307 9.36 5.65 -23.82
CA ALA A 307 9.21 6.74 -22.85
C ALA A 307 9.28 6.25 -21.39
N LEU A 308 8.74 5.06 -21.11
CA LEU A 308 8.80 4.46 -19.78
C LEU A 308 10.21 3.97 -19.44
N ILE A 309 10.91 3.33 -20.38
CA ILE A 309 12.31 2.93 -20.22
C ILE A 309 13.19 4.16 -19.93
N TYR A 310 13.04 5.21 -20.73
CA TYR A 310 13.70 6.49 -20.53
C TYR A 310 13.44 7.05 -19.14
N SER A 311 12.17 7.12 -18.73
CA SER A 311 11.78 7.69 -17.44
C SER A 311 12.40 6.92 -16.28
N ILE A 312 12.32 5.58 -16.28
CA ILE A 312 12.89 4.75 -15.21
C ILE A 312 14.41 4.93 -15.15
N TYR A 313 15.09 4.81 -16.30
CA TYR A 313 16.54 4.93 -16.39
C TYR A 313 17.04 6.28 -15.89
N GLU A 314 16.48 7.37 -16.41
CA GLU A 314 16.93 8.74 -16.08
C GLU A 314 16.54 9.13 -14.65
N THR A 315 15.39 8.68 -14.15
CA THR A 315 15.02 8.91 -12.74
C THR A 315 16.03 8.25 -11.80
N PHE A 316 16.39 6.98 -12.03
CA PHE A 316 17.36 6.27 -11.18
C PHE A 316 18.77 6.82 -11.35
N ARG A 317 19.17 7.14 -12.59
CA ARG A 317 20.47 7.73 -12.89
C ARG A 317 20.65 9.06 -12.18
N ASN A 318 19.71 10.00 -12.33
CA ASN A 318 19.84 11.36 -11.82
C ASN A 318 19.61 11.49 -10.32
N ASN A 319 18.67 10.73 -9.76
CA ASN A 319 18.27 10.90 -8.35
C ASN A 319 18.97 9.93 -7.40
N ALA A 320 19.56 8.83 -7.90
CA ALA A 320 20.22 7.84 -7.07
C ALA A 320 21.67 7.59 -7.46
N PHE A 321 21.93 7.08 -8.68
CA PHE A 321 23.29 6.67 -9.06
C PHE A 321 24.27 7.85 -9.12
N TYR A 322 23.90 8.93 -9.81
CA TYR A 322 24.76 10.10 -9.98
C TYR A 322 25.06 10.80 -8.63
N PRO A 323 24.07 11.11 -7.77
CA PRO A 323 24.33 11.64 -6.44
C PRO A 323 25.19 10.70 -5.61
N LYS A 324 24.94 9.37 -5.69
CA LYS A 324 25.74 8.39 -4.96
C LYS A 324 27.21 8.45 -5.34
N ILE A 325 27.51 8.42 -6.64
CA ILE A 325 28.90 8.47 -7.09
C ILE A 325 29.54 9.81 -6.71
N ASN A 326 28.82 10.93 -6.82
CA ASN A 326 29.35 12.25 -6.49
C ASN A 326 29.56 12.49 -4.99
N SER A 327 28.79 11.81 -4.12
CA SER A 327 28.97 11.94 -2.67
C SER A 327 30.23 11.24 -2.16
N LEU A 328 30.90 10.39 -2.95
CA LEU A 328 32.11 9.64 -2.60
C LEU A 328 33.40 10.50 -2.73
N SER A 329 33.99 11.03 -1.66
CA SER A 329 35.14 12.00 -1.70
C SER A 329 36.52 11.37 -1.65
N GLY A 330 36.63 10.10 -1.26
CA GLY A 330 37.85 9.31 -1.40
C GLY A 330 38.20 9.00 -2.85
N LEU A 331 37.20 8.98 -3.74
CA LEU A 331 37.41 8.83 -5.18
C LEU A 331 38.13 10.05 -5.79
N THR A 332 39.14 9.78 -6.60
CA THR A 332 39.73 10.81 -7.47
C THR A 332 38.74 11.24 -8.54
N GLU A 333 38.94 12.41 -9.14
CA GLU A 333 38.12 12.88 -10.26
C GLU A 333 38.15 11.90 -11.44
N GLN A 334 39.33 11.30 -11.70
CA GLN A 334 39.47 10.27 -12.73
C GLN A 334 38.63 9.03 -12.43
N ASP A 335 38.68 8.52 -11.19
CA ASP A 335 37.88 7.35 -10.79
C ASP A 335 36.38 7.66 -10.87
N ARG A 336 35.97 8.85 -10.42
CA ARG A 336 34.59 9.31 -10.48
C ARG A 336 34.08 9.33 -11.92
N ASN A 337 34.85 9.93 -12.83
CA ASN A 337 34.53 9.99 -14.24
C ASN A 337 34.48 8.58 -14.88
N GLU A 338 35.33 7.65 -14.42
CA GLU A 338 35.29 6.26 -14.85
C GLU A 338 33.95 5.58 -14.52
N TYR A 339 33.45 5.74 -13.29
CA TYR A 339 32.14 5.18 -12.90
C TYR A 339 30.97 5.86 -13.62
N LEU A 340 30.99 7.19 -13.71
CA LEU A 340 29.92 7.96 -14.35
C LEU A 340 29.82 7.69 -15.85
N SER A 341 30.95 7.54 -16.55
CA SER A 341 30.96 7.25 -17.99
C SER A 341 30.33 5.92 -18.37
N LYS A 342 30.26 4.95 -17.44
CA LYS A 342 29.64 3.64 -17.64
C LYS A 342 28.10 3.68 -17.59
N ILE A 343 27.53 4.75 -17.05
CA ILE A 343 26.07 5.00 -17.00
C ILE A 343 25.79 6.36 -17.68
N PRO A 344 25.85 6.42 -19.02
CA PRO A 344 25.71 7.67 -19.76
C PRO A 344 24.28 8.21 -19.72
N VAL A 345 24.14 9.52 -19.91
CA VAL A 345 22.85 10.21 -20.03
C VAL A 345 22.11 9.76 -21.28
N LEU A 346 20.81 9.49 -21.17
CA LEU A 346 19.89 9.53 -22.30
C LEU A 346 19.37 10.96 -22.42
N SER A 347 19.69 11.66 -23.51
CA SER A 347 19.24 13.03 -23.71
C SER A 347 17.72 13.11 -23.94
N ASP A 348 17.07 14.22 -23.59
CA ASP A 348 15.63 14.40 -23.77
C ASP A 348 15.15 14.17 -25.21
N GLY A 349 15.97 14.52 -26.21
CA GLY A 349 15.71 14.25 -27.63
C GLY A 349 15.64 12.76 -28.00
N THR A 350 16.00 11.86 -27.08
CA THR A 350 15.98 10.40 -27.26
C THR A 350 14.88 9.70 -26.47
N LYS A 351 13.99 10.43 -25.76
CA LYS A 351 12.88 9.88 -24.95
C LYS A 351 12.11 8.77 -25.66
N ASN A 352 11.85 8.94 -26.97
CA ASN A 352 11.10 7.98 -27.79
C ASN A 352 11.96 7.29 -28.87
N ASN A 353 13.29 7.45 -28.86
CA ASN A 353 14.15 6.99 -29.95
C ASN A 353 15.48 6.33 -29.50
N HIS A 354 15.58 5.91 -28.24
CA HIS A 354 16.69 5.08 -27.79
C HIS A 354 16.49 3.60 -28.21
N ASN A 355 17.61 2.85 -28.31
CA ASN A 355 17.63 1.43 -28.68
C ASN A 355 17.81 0.52 -27.45
N ILE A 356 17.11 0.84 -26.35
CA ILE A 356 17.19 0.07 -25.10
C ILE A 356 15.89 -0.69 -24.95
N SER A 357 15.98 -2.00 -24.78
CA SER A 357 14.87 -2.90 -24.44
C SER A 357 14.62 -2.95 -22.93
N ILE A 358 13.46 -3.50 -22.52
CA ILE A 358 13.12 -3.69 -21.10
C ILE A 358 14.15 -4.57 -20.36
N ASP A 359 14.67 -5.60 -21.02
CA ASP A 359 15.66 -6.49 -20.43
C ASP A 359 17.03 -5.78 -20.30
N GLU A 360 17.44 -4.98 -21.29
CA GLU A 360 18.64 -4.14 -21.16
C GLU A 360 18.49 -3.03 -20.11
N LEU A 361 17.28 -2.49 -19.91
CA LEU A 361 17.01 -1.56 -18.81
C LEU A 361 17.27 -2.24 -17.46
N LYS A 362 16.77 -3.46 -17.27
CA LYS A 362 17.02 -4.25 -16.06
C LYS A 362 18.51 -4.41 -15.80
N ASP A 363 19.27 -4.80 -16.83
CA ASP A 363 20.72 -4.96 -16.74
C ASP A 363 21.42 -3.64 -16.38
N LYS A 364 20.95 -2.51 -16.93
CA LYS A 364 21.46 -1.18 -16.57
C LYS A 364 21.20 -0.81 -15.12
N VAL A 365 20.01 -1.09 -14.58
CA VAL A 365 19.69 -0.84 -13.15
C VAL A 365 20.55 -1.72 -12.24
N VAL A 366 20.73 -3.00 -12.59
CA VAL A 366 21.64 -3.90 -11.87
C VAL A 366 23.08 -3.37 -11.92
N LEU A 367 23.53 -2.93 -13.10
CA LEU A 367 24.86 -2.35 -13.27
C LEU A 367 25.04 -1.08 -12.42
N MET A 368 24.03 -0.21 -12.32
CA MET A 368 24.08 0.96 -11.41
C MET A 368 24.32 0.53 -9.96
N ASN A 369 23.59 -0.48 -9.46
CA ASN A 369 23.78 -1.01 -8.11
C ASN A 369 25.21 -1.56 -7.92
N GLU A 370 25.70 -2.35 -8.87
CA GLU A 370 27.04 -2.94 -8.80
C GLU A 370 28.15 -1.87 -8.83
N LEU A 371 28.04 -0.89 -9.72
CA LEU A 371 29.02 0.19 -9.85
C LEU A 371 29.01 1.08 -8.61
N ALA A 372 27.84 1.37 -8.03
CA ALA A 372 27.74 2.10 -6.77
C ALA A 372 28.47 1.38 -5.65
N LYS A 373 28.24 0.07 -5.46
CA LYS A 373 28.93 -0.76 -4.46
C LYS A 373 30.45 -0.79 -4.69
N LYS A 374 30.90 -1.01 -5.93
CA LYS A 374 32.32 -0.99 -6.30
C LYS A 374 32.98 0.37 -6.04
N ALA A 375 32.25 1.45 -6.28
CA ALA A 375 32.71 2.81 -6.03
C ALA A 375 32.85 3.08 -4.52
N GLU A 376 31.89 2.65 -3.71
CA GLU A 376 31.99 2.72 -2.23
C GLU A 376 33.20 1.96 -1.69
N ASP A 377 33.44 0.73 -2.16
CA ASP A 377 34.59 -0.07 -1.73
C ASP A 377 35.92 0.60 -2.07
N LYS A 378 36.00 1.24 -3.25
CA LYS A 378 37.20 1.96 -3.70
C LYS A 378 37.38 3.26 -2.91
N ASP A 379 36.29 3.98 -2.64
CA ASP A 379 36.27 5.16 -1.79
C ASP A 379 36.84 4.85 -0.40
N LEU A 380 36.35 3.79 0.24
CA LEU A 380 36.78 3.35 1.56
C LEU A 380 38.27 2.99 1.60
N LYS A 381 38.76 2.23 0.61
CA LYS A 381 40.18 1.87 0.51
C LYS A 381 41.08 3.09 0.31
N SER A 382 40.65 4.03 -0.53
CA SER A 382 41.38 5.29 -0.79
C SER A 382 41.49 6.13 0.49
N LEU A 383 40.39 6.27 1.23
CA LEU A 383 40.35 7.02 2.48
C LEU A 383 41.23 6.38 3.57
N GLN A 384 41.24 5.05 3.68
CA GLN A 384 42.11 4.32 4.60
C GLN A 384 43.60 4.49 4.27
N SER A 385 43.97 4.55 2.99
CA SER A 385 45.36 4.67 2.55
C SER A 385 46.00 6.04 2.78
N LYS A 386 45.20 7.09 2.98
CA LYS A 386 45.66 8.49 3.07
C LYS A 386 45.87 9.02 4.49
N ASN A 387 45.75 8.19 5.54
CA ASN A 387 45.90 8.59 6.95
C ASN A 387 45.17 9.90 7.32
N SER A 388 44.05 10.18 6.64
CA SER A 388 43.26 11.40 6.80
C SER A 388 42.17 11.14 7.85
N GLN A 389 42.59 11.15 9.10
CA GLN A 389 41.79 10.73 10.27
C GLN A 389 40.48 11.54 10.41
N ASP A 390 40.45 12.79 9.94
CA ASP A 390 39.28 13.68 10.04
C ASP A 390 38.21 13.47 8.93
N ILE A 391 38.56 12.88 7.77
CA ILE A 391 37.62 12.67 6.64
C ILE A 391 37.01 11.25 6.68
N VAL A 392 37.69 10.31 7.35
CA VAL A 392 37.21 8.94 7.59
C VAL A 392 36.10 8.92 8.65
N GLU A 393 36.18 9.79 9.67
CA GLU A 393 35.15 9.90 10.72
C GLU A 393 33.81 10.41 10.15
N ASP A 394 33.81 11.42 9.27
CA ASP A 394 32.58 12.01 8.70
C ASP A 394 31.75 11.08 7.78
N ARG A 395 32.34 10.02 7.21
CA ARG A 395 31.63 9.06 6.31
C ARG A 395 31.26 7.74 6.96
N ILE A 396 32.05 7.27 7.93
CA ILE A 396 31.57 6.23 8.85
C ILE A 396 30.31 6.74 9.56
N ILE A 397 30.26 8.05 9.84
CA ILE A 397 29.08 8.75 10.31
C ILE A 397 27.90 8.59 9.34
N ASP A 398 27.97 8.67 8.00
CA ASP A 398 26.75 8.62 7.15
C ASP A 398 26.09 7.22 7.02
N HIS A 399 26.88 6.14 6.90
CA HIS A 399 26.34 4.76 6.90
C HIS A 399 25.92 4.32 8.33
N SER A 400 26.66 4.76 9.36
CA SER A 400 26.24 4.64 10.75
C SER A 400 24.99 5.47 11.03
N LEU A 401 24.86 6.67 10.46
CA LEU A 401 23.73 7.59 10.63
C LEU A 401 22.48 7.01 10.03
N ASN A 402 22.54 6.26 8.92
CA ASN A 402 21.36 5.58 8.37
C ASN A 402 20.88 4.44 9.28
N LYS A 403 21.81 3.62 9.81
CA LYS A 403 21.48 2.57 10.79
C LYS A 403 20.96 3.19 12.09
N MET A 404 21.62 4.23 12.59
CA MET A 404 21.20 5.02 13.74
C MET A 404 19.86 5.70 13.47
N LEU A 405 19.63 6.25 12.28
CA LEU A 405 18.37 6.89 11.92
C LEU A 405 17.22 5.90 12.02
N ILE A 406 17.37 4.67 11.54
CA ILE A 406 16.34 3.64 11.67
C ILE A 406 16.04 3.33 13.15
N GLU A 407 17.06 3.27 14.01
CA GLU A 407 16.91 2.99 15.44
C GLU A 407 16.18 4.13 16.20
N HIS A 408 16.42 5.38 15.78
CA HIS A 408 15.94 6.58 16.47
C HIS A 408 14.64 7.15 15.86
N LEU A 409 14.34 6.87 14.59
CA LEU A 409 13.16 7.38 13.87
C LEU A 409 11.87 6.70 14.35
N LYS A 410 10.88 7.51 14.72
CA LYS A 410 9.60 7.04 15.29
C LYS A 410 8.37 7.27 14.41
N ASN A 411 8.55 7.76 13.17
CA ASN A 411 7.46 8.08 12.25
C ASN A 411 6.43 6.96 12.07
N ASP A 412 6.89 5.70 11.99
CA ASP A 412 5.98 4.55 11.84
C ASP A 412 5.06 4.37 13.05
N GLN A 413 5.56 4.64 14.26
CA GLN A 413 4.76 4.55 15.49
C GLN A 413 3.77 5.71 15.65
N LEU A 414 4.02 6.82 14.95
CA LEU A 414 3.13 7.99 14.89
C LEU A 414 1.99 7.80 13.88
N LYS A 415 2.11 6.85 12.95
CA LYS A 415 1.05 6.53 11.99
C LYS A 415 -0.25 6.23 12.73
N ASN A 416 -1.35 6.82 12.27
CA ASN A 416 -2.70 6.67 12.82
C ASN A 416 -2.90 7.22 14.26
N THR A 417 -1.95 7.98 14.81
CA THR A 417 -2.14 8.71 16.07
C THR A 417 -2.63 10.15 15.83
N GLU A 418 -3.28 10.77 16.81
CA GLU A 418 -3.68 12.18 16.71
C GLU A 418 -2.47 13.11 16.62
N LEU A 419 -1.45 12.85 17.45
CA LEU A 419 -0.18 13.57 17.39
C LEU A 419 0.44 13.47 15.99
N GLY A 420 0.51 12.27 15.41
CA GLY A 420 1.08 12.07 14.07
C GLY A 420 0.35 12.86 12.97
N LYS A 421 -0.98 12.96 13.03
CA LYS A 421 -1.75 13.82 12.12
C LYS A 421 -1.37 15.30 12.29
N TYR A 422 -1.36 15.79 13.53
CA TYR A 422 -0.95 17.16 13.83
C TYR A 422 0.48 17.46 13.36
N LEU A 423 1.43 16.55 13.61
CA LEU A 423 2.82 16.72 13.17
C LEU A 423 2.94 16.86 11.65
N LYS A 424 2.19 16.04 10.90
CA LYS A 424 2.12 16.12 9.44
C LYS A 424 1.60 17.49 8.98
N ASP A 425 0.54 18.00 9.61
CA ASP A 425 -0.03 19.31 9.31
C ASP A 425 0.94 20.47 9.63
N GLN A 426 1.82 20.28 10.62
CA GLN A 426 2.89 21.22 10.96
C GLN A 426 4.15 21.07 10.07
N GLY A 427 4.11 20.22 9.05
CA GLY A 427 5.23 19.99 8.12
C GLY A 427 6.41 19.21 8.73
N VAL A 428 6.19 18.49 9.83
CA VAL A 428 7.20 17.59 10.42
C VAL A 428 7.33 16.35 9.55
N THR A 429 8.56 16.01 9.17
CA THR A 429 8.87 14.83 8.34
C THR A 429 9.70 13.79 9.09
N GLN A 430 10.34 14.14 10.20
CA GLN A 430 11.13 13.20 11.00
C GLN A 430 10.93 13.49 12.49
N THR A 431 10.50 12.49 13.24
CA THR A 431 10.50 12.50 14.71
C THR A 431 11.54 11.52 15.21
N LEU A 432 12.56 12.03 15.91
CA LEU A 432 13.68 11.24 16.43
C LEU A 432 13.67 11.23 17.95
N PHE A 433 13.92 10.08 18.55
CA PHE A 433 14.13 9.92 19.99
C PHE A 433 15.47 9.23 20.24
N LEU A 434 16.10 9.54 21.38
CA LEU A 434 17.28 8.80 21.86
C LEU A 434 16.99 7.29 21.89
N LYS A 435 18.03 6.47 21.75
CA LYS A 435 17.90 5.01 21.75
C LYS A 435 17.18 4.53 23.01
N ASP A 436 16.34 3.52 22.85
CA ASP A 436 15.48 2.92 23.88
C ASP A 436 14.46 3.88 24.54
N VAL A 437 14.41 5.15 24.14
CA VAL A 437 13.33 6.05 24.53
C VAL A 437 12.14 5.85 23.59
N ASN A 438 11.06 5.28 24.13
CA ASN A 438 9.95 4.79 23.33
C ASN A 438 8.60 5.09 24.00
N PRO A 439 8.16 6.37 24.04
CA PRO A 439 6.85 6.71 24.56
C PRO A 439 5.77 6.15 23.63
N LYS A 440 4.64 5.72 24.20
CA LYS A 440 3.51 5.26 23.39
C LYS A 440 2.81 6.44 22.73
N PHE A 441 3.17 6.79 21.50
CA PHE A 441 2.72 8.01 20.81
C PHE A 441 1.19 8.23 20.75
N SER A 442 0.41 7.14 20.70
CA SER A 442 -1.06 7.20 20.77
C SER A 442 -1.59 7.73 22.11
N GLU A 443 -0.74 7.86 23.12
CA GLU A 443 -1.11 8.31 24.45
C GLU A 443 -0.80 9.79 24.72
N PHE A 444 -0.13 10.49 23.80
CA PHE A 444 -0.02 11.94 23.85
C PHE A 444 -1.40 12.59 23.70
N VAL A 445 -1.63 13.66 24.46
CA VAL A 445 -2.88 14.42 24.44
C VAL A 445 -2.59 15.86 24.03
N HIS A 446 -3.40 16.39 23.13
CA HIS A 446 -3.36 17.81 22.80
C HIS A 446 -3.95 18.60 23.96
N HIS A 447 -3.11 19.36 24.65
CA HIS A 447 -3.49 20.18 25.78
C HIS A 447 -3.49 21.66 25.37
N ILE A 448 -4.66 22.27 25.49
CA ILE A 448 -4.88 23.69 25.22
C ILE A 448 -5.39 24.34 26.52
N ASP A 449 -4.70 25.38 26.97
CA ASP A 449 -5.16 26.26 28.05
C ASP A 449 -5.13 27.71 27.56
N THR A 450 -6.31 28.30 27.39
CA THR A 450 -6.44 29.66 26.90
C THR A 450 -6.04 30.72 27.91
N ASN A 451 -6.13 30.42 29.23
CA ASN A 451 -5.77 31.38 30.27
C ASN A 451 -4.25 31.56 30.32
N ASP A 452 -3.52 30.46 30.22
CA ASP A 452 -2.05 30.46 30.27
C ASP A 452 -1.38 30.50 28.88
N ASN A 453 -2.18 30.58 27.82
CA ASN A 453 -1.78 30.56 26.41
C ASN A 453 -0.95 29.32 26.05
N ILE A 454 -1.34 28.16 26.56
CA ILE A 454 -0.69 26.88 26.30
C ILE A 454 -1.34 26.21 25.09
N ASP A 455 -0.51 25.74 24.17
CA ASP A 455 -0.88 24.88 23.05
C ASP A 455 0.29 23.89 22.85
N SER A 456 0.14 22.69 23.40
CA SER A 456 1.21 21.70 23.45
C SER A 456 0.67 20.28 23.53
N TRP A 457 1.53 19.31 23.24
CA TRP A 457 1.23 17.89 23.36
C TRP A 457 1.91 17.32 24.60
N TRP A 458 1.12 16.70 25.46
CA TRP A 458 1.55 16.23 26.78
C TRP A 458 1.45 14.72 26.90
N TYR A 459 2.36 14.14 27.67
CA TYR A 459 2.42 12.72 27.99
C TYR A 459 2.39 12.52 29.49
N ALA A 460 1.68 11.49 29.94
CA ALA A 460 1.51 11.21 31.36
C ALA A 460 2.57 10.26 31.91
N HIS A 461 2.86 10.38 33.20
CA HIS A 461 3.53 9.29 33.92
C HIS A 461 2.74 7.99 33.80
N ASN A 462 3.50 6.90 33.72
CA ASN A 462 2.98 5.55 33.66
C ASN A 462 3.95 4.58 34.37
N ASP A 463 3.54 3.33 34.52
CA ASP A 463 4.30 2.28 35.19
C ASP A 463 5.22 1.47 34.26
N ARG A 464 5.30 1.84 32.98
CA ARG A 464 6.15 1.19 31.97
C ARG A 464 7.54 1.82 31.96
N ASP A 465 8.53 1.01 31.61
CA ASP A 465 9.86 1.51 31.33
C ASP A 465 9.96 1.92 29.85
N GLU A 466 9.83 3.22 29.60
CA GLU A 466 9.89 3.80 28.26
C GLU A 466 11.21 4.54 27.99
N GLY A 467 12.24 4.29 28.80
CA GLY A 467 13.63 4.75 28.57
C GLY A 467 13.95 6.21 28.91
N TRP A 468 12.96 7.03 29.24
CA TRP A 468 13.16 8.42 29.71
C TRP A 468 13.08 8.53 31.25
N PHE A 469 13.59 9.64 31.79
CA PHE A 469 13.64 9.94 33.22
C PHE A 469 13.15 11.36 33.51
N ASP A 470 12.53 11.54 34.67
CA ASP A 470 11.81 12.76 35.02
C ASP A 470 11.84 12.99 36.53
N ILE A 471 13.05 13.14 37.06
CA ILE A 471 13.22 13.54 38.46
C ILE A 471 12.65 14.93 38.65
N ASN A 472 11.81 15.07 39.67
CA ASN A 472 11.04 16.26 39.94
C ASN A 472 11.48 16.92 41.25
N LYS A 473 11.40 18.25 41.33
CA LYS A 473 11.67 18.97 42.57
C LYS A 473 10.54 18.73 43.57
N GLU A 474 10.88 18.67 44.84
CA GLU A 474 9.90 18.67 45.93
C GLU A 474 9.56 20.08 46.37
N PHE A 475 10.48 21.03 46.13
CA PHE A 475 10.46 22.40 46.65
C PHE A 475 10.49 22.46 48.19
N GLY A 476 11.24 23.42 48.74
CA GLY A 476 11.38 23.60 50.19
C GLY A 476 12.27 22.55 50.88
N ARG A 477 12.86 21.61 50.14
CA ARG A 477 13.81 20.60 50.67
C ARG A 477 15.25 20.81 50.21
N GLY A 478 15.58 22.04 49.84
CA GLY A 478 16.92 22.44 49.40
C GLY A 478 17.19 22.22 47.90
N ASP A 479 16.18 21.88 47.11
CA ASP A 479 16.27 21.60 45.67
C ASP A 479 15.68 22.68 44.75
N ASN A 480 15.18 23.78 45.32
CA ASN A 480 14.52 24.89 44.60
C ASN A 480 15.26 25.33 43.33
N PHE A 481 16.59 25.30 43.34
CA PHE A 481 17.45 25.78 42.25
C PHE A 481 18.36 24.69 41.65
N LEU A 482 18.07 23.41 41.91
CA LEU A 482 18.90 22.28 41.48
C LEU A 482 18.51 21.66 40.13
N CYS A 483 17.85 22.41 39.23
CA CYS A 483 17.49 21.89 37.89
C CYS A 483 18.71 21.38 37.11
N GLY A 484 19.85 22.07 37.18
CA GLY A 484 21.11 21.61 36.58
C GLY A 484 21.63 20.28 37.15
N ALA A 485 21.42 20.02 38.44
CA ALA A 485 21.79 18.75 39.06
C ALA A 485 20.83 17.64 38.65
N ILE A 486 19.52 17.91 38.67
CA ILE A 486 18.46 16.97 38.27
C ILE A 486 18.68 16.51 36.82
N VAL A 487 18.96 17.45 35.92
CA VAL A 487 19.27 17.15 34.52
C VAL A 487 20.43 16.14 34.40
N VAL A 488 21.51 16.36 35.15
CA VAL A 488 22.66 15.44 35.17
C VAL A 488 22.28 14.08 35.73
N VAL A 489 21.44 14.01 36.77
CA VAL A 489 21.01 12.74 37.35
C VAL A 489 20.11 11.96 36.40
N ASN A 490 19.14 12.61 35.74
CA ASN A 490 18.33 11.99 34.68
C ASN A 490 19.23 11.43 33.57
N ILE A 491 20.26 12.17 33.18
CA ILE A 491 21.23 11.75 32.16
C ILE A 491 22.10 10.60 32.65
N LEU A 492 22.52 10.57 33.92
CA LEU A 492 23.30 9.46 34.48
C LEU A 492 22.48 8.17 34.57
N HIS A 493 21.18 8.26 34.86
CA HIS A 493 20.29 7.09 34.80
C HIS A 493 20.18 6.55 33.37
N TYR A 494 19.96 7.43 32.40
CA TYR A 494 19.96 7.06 30.98
C TYR A 494 21.31 6.47 30.53
N TRP A 495 22.41 7.16 30.84
CA TRP A 495 23.77 6.72 30.55
C TRP A 495 24.07 5.34 31.16
N SER A 496 23.55 5.06 32.35
CA SER A 496 23.71 3.76 33.01
C SER A 496 22.90 2.67 32.33
N GLN A 497 21.68 2.98 31.87
CA GLN A 497 20.87 2.05 31.08
C GLN A 497 21.58 1.69 29.77
N GLN A 498 22.12 2.68 29.07
CA GLN A 498 22.81 2.48 27.79
C GLN A 498 24.17 1.75 27.95
N ASN A 499 24.85 1.92 29.07
CA ASN A 499 26.11 1.25 29.39
C ASN A 499 25.94 0.00 30.27
N LYS A 500 24.74 -0.57 30.36
CA LYS A 500 24.42 -1.64 31.33
C LYS A 500 25.42 -2.79 31.30
N ASP A 501 25.75 -3.31 30.13
CA ASP A 501 26.66 -4.47 30.01
C ASP A 501 28.08 -4.14 30.49
N TYR A 502 28.57 -2.93 30.23
CA TYR A 502 29.87 -2.47 30.72
C TYR A 502 29.85 -2.25 32.23
N LEU A 503 28.77 -1.66 32.75
CA LEU A 503 28.58 -1.44 34.18
C LEU A 503 28.47 -2.74 34.95
N ASP A 504 27.69 -3.72 34.47
CA ASP A 504 27.54 -5.02 35.12
C ASP A 504 28.91 -5.73 35.22
N ARG A 505 29.74 -5.64 34.17
CA ARG A 505 31.12 -6.17 34.19
C ARG A 505 32.02 -5.40 35.13
N TYR A 506 32.04 -4.07 35.08
CA TYR A 506 32.90 -3.23 35.92
C TYR A 506 32.55 -3.36 37.41
N LEU A 507 31.25 -3.43 37.71
CA LEU A 507 30.68 -3.55 39.04
C LEU A 507 30.59 -5.00 39.53
N SER A 508 31.08 -5.98 38.77
CA SER A 508 31.28 -7.35 39.29
C SER A 508 32.38 -7.40 40.34
N ASP A 509 33.37 -6.49 40.27
CA ASP A 509 34.36 -6.28 41.32
C ASP A 509 33.75 -5.43 42.45
N PRO A 510 33.59 -5.97 43.68
CA PRO A 510 32.94 -5.27 44.78
C PRO A 510 33.71 -4.02 45.24
N GLN A 511 34.98 -3.86 44.88
CA GLN A 511 35.77 -2.66 45.21
C GLN A 511 35.55 -1.51 44.21
N LYS A 512 34.93 -1.78 43.05
CA LYS A 512 34.66 -0.79 41.99
C LYS A 512 33.34 -0.06 42.20
N GLY A 513 33.26 1.15 41.64
CA GLY A 513 32.09 2.02 41.78
C GLY A 513 31.88 2.58 43.19
N ILE A 514 32.94 2.63 44.00
CA ILE A 514 32.90 3.14 45.37
C ILE A 514 33.72 4.43 45.46
N ILE A 515 33.13 5.46 46.08
CA ILE A 515 33.81 6.70 46.47
C ILE A 515 33.98 6.69 47.98
N THR A 516 35.20 6.85 48.48
CA THR A 516 35.50 6.88 49.91
C THR A 516 36.03 8.24 50.35
N PHE A 517 35.32 8.87 51.27
CA PHE A 517 35.75 10.09 51.94
C PHE A 517 36.39 9.72 53.28
N LYS A 518 37.66 10.08 53.45
CA LYS A 518 38.40 9.90 54.71
C LYS A 518 38.72 11.27 55.30
N ASN A 519 38.43 11.45 56.60
CA ASN A 519 39.03 12.50 57.41
C ASN A 519 39.88 11.85 58.52
N SER A 520 40.43 12.64 59.45
CA SER A 520 41.35 12.15 60.47
C SER A 520 40.75 11.14 61.46
N THR A 521 39.41 11.03 61.54
CA THR A 521 38.72 10.19 62.54
C THR A 521 37.68 9.24 61.95
N ASN A 522 37.16 9.49 60.75
CA ASN A 522 36.05 8.78 60.12
C ASN A 522 36.33 8.48 58.64
N SER A 523 35.76 7.37 58.16
CA SER A 523 35.71 7.02 56.74
C SER A 523 34.26 6.72 56.37
N PHE A 524 33.74 7.36 55.32
CA PHE A 524 32.42 7.09 54.76
C PHE A 524 32.55 6.75 53.27
N SER A 525 31.83 5.72 52.84
CA SER A 525 31.87 5.24 51.45
C SER A 525 30.50 5.29 50.81
N ILE A 526 30.48 5.55 49.51
CA ILE A 526 29.28 5.64 48.68
C ILE A 526 29.44 4.68 47.52
N ASN A 527 28.44 3.83 47.30
CA ASN A 527 28.43 2.84 46.24
C ASN A 527 27.46 3.25 45.13
N PHE A 528 27.95 3.26 43.89
CA PHE A 528 27.15 3.56 42.71
C PHE A 528 25.96 2.61 42.57
N ARG A 529 26.12 1.32 42.90
CA ARG A 529 25.05 0.31 42.82
C ARG A 529 23.83 0.69 43.65
N ASP A 530 24.07 1.25 44.83
CA ASP A 530 23.00 1.64 45.75
C ASP A 530 22.35 2.95 45.31
N LEU A 531 23.17 3.91 44.83
CA LEU A 531 22.68 5.22 44.43
C LEU A 531 21.96 5.24 43.07
N ASN A 532 22.35 4.40 42.13
CA ASN A 532 21.75 4.31 40.80
C ASN A 532 20.41 3.54 40.83
N THR A 533 19.54 3.90 41.78
CA THR A 533 18.22 3.31 41.99
C THR A 533 17.20 4.39 42.32
N PHE A 534 15.92 4.07 42.10
CA PHE A 534 14.80 4.94 42.41
C PHE A 534 14.13 4.54 43.73
N ILE A 535 13.51 5.52 44.37
CA ILE A 535 12.66 5.37 45.54
C ILE A 535 11.22 5.38 45.03
N GLU A 536 10.51 4.26 45.15
CA GLU A 536 9.07 4.26 44.87
C GLU A 536 8.38 5.13 45.92
N GLN A 537 7.66 6.15 45.47
CA GLN A 537 6.81 6.97 46.31
C GLN A 537 5.40 7.01 45.72
N THR A 538 4.43 7.09 46.61
CA THR A 538 3.04 7.42 46.26
C THR A 538 2.85 8.87 46.68
N GLY A 539 2.60 9.75 45.72
CA GLY A 539 2.26 11.15 46.03
C GLY A 539 0.97 11.25 46.83
N ASN A 540 0.74 12.39 47.49
CA ASN A 540 -0.50 12.65 48.25
C ASN A 540 -1.76 12.53 47.37
N GLU A 541 -1.59 12.68 46.06
CA GLU A 541 -2.58 12.49 45.01
C GLU A 541 -2.86 11.02 44.63
N GLY A 542 -2.23 10.05 45.30
CA GLY A 542 -2.43 8.60 45.07
C GLY A 542 -1.73 8.03 43.83
N ILE A 543 -0.93 8.84 43.12
CA ILE A 543 -0.19 8.41 41.93
C ILE A 543 1.16 7.83 42.36
N LYS A 544 1.45 6.59 41.94
CA LYS A 544 2.76 5.97 42.13
C LYS A 544 3.74 6.49 41.10
N THR A 545 4.88 7.01 41.54
CA THR A 545 5.91 7.52 40.65
C THR A 545 7.23 6.81 40.87
N LYS A 546 7.63 6.00 39.87
CA LYS A 546 8.80 5.12 39.94
C LYS A 546 10.09 5.76 39.43
N LYS A 547 9.99 6.91 38.75
CA LYS A 547 11.12 7.58 38.07
C LYS A 547 11.38 9.02 38.52
N GLU A 548 10.67 9.47 39.56
CA GLU A 548 10.76 10.86 40.02
C GLU A 548 11.70 11.06 41.19
N ASN A 549 11.95 10.01 41.97
CA ASN A 549 12.72 10.08 43.20
C ASN A 549 13.96 9.20 43.09
N SER A 550 15.12 9.82 42.92
CA SER A 550 16.40 9.13 42.71
C SER A 550 17.26 9.15 43.97
N LYS A 551 17.80 8.01 44.40
CA LYS A 551 18.75 7.97 45.53
C LYS A 551 20.04 8.75 45.22
N LEU A 552 20.47 8.73 43.96
CA LEU A 552 21.59 9.55 43.48
C LEU A 552 21.28 11.04 43.62
N PHE A 553 20.06 11.47 43.28
CA PHE A 553 19.65 12.86 43.48
C PHE A 553 19.54 13.23 44.96
N GLU A 554 19.01 12.36 45.82
CA GLU A 554 18.99 12.59 47.27
C GLU A 554 20.39 12.81 47.85
N TRP A 555 21.38 12.08 47.36
CA TRP A 555 22.76 12.29 47.78
C TRP A 555 23.32 13.62 47.28
N ILE A 556 23.11 13.95 46.00
CA ILE A 556 23.57 15.21 45.41
C ILE A 556 22.88 16.40 46.10
N LYS A 557 21.58 16.30 46.39
CA LYS A 557 20.80 17.30 47.12
C LYS A 557 21.39 17.59 48.51
N LYS A 558 21.92 16.59 49.22
CA LYS A 558 22.58 16.80 50.53
C LYS A 558 23.87 17.62 50.44
N ASP A 559 24.60 17.52 49.32
CA ASP A 559 25.87 18.25 49.13
C ASP A 559 25.65 19.63 48.48
N TYR A 560 24.85 19.68 47.43
CA TYR A 560 24.64 20.87 46.59
C TYR A 560 23.41 21.70 46.97
N GLY A 561 22.47 21.11 47.71
CA GLY A 561 21.21 21.74 48.05
C GLY A 561 21.29 22.82 49.14
N GLY A 562 20.25 23.62 49.20
CA GLY A 562 20.10 24.79 50.06
C GLY A 562 19.79 26.06 49.28
N ASN A 563 19.70 27.17 49.99
CA ASN A 563 19.54 28.49 49.37
C ASN A 563 20.75 28.84 48.53
N VAL A 564 20.53 29.64 47.47
CA VAL A 564 21.62 30.15 46.63
C VAL A 564 22.58 30.96 47.49
N ASP A 565 23.82 30.49 47.61
CA ASP A 565 24.88 31.17 48.35
C ASP A 565 26.10 31.34 47.45
N LYS A 566 26.38 32.60 47.09
CA LYS A 566 27.50 32.97 46.21
C LYS A 566 28.87 32.66 46.82
N ARG A 567 28.97 32.44 48.14
CA ARG A 567 30.23 32.11 48.82
C ARG A 567 30.56 30.63 48.75
N SER A 568 29.57 29.76 49.01
CA SER A 568 29.74 28.30 48.94
C SER A 568 29.46 27.70 47.57
N GLY A 569 28.78 28.45 46.68
CA GLY A 569 28.28 27.94 45.41
C GLY A 569 27.12 26.95 45.56
N LYS A 570 26.48 26.87 46.74
CA LYS A 570 25.29 26.04 46.97
C LYS A 570 24.07 26.62 46.26
N GLY A 571 23.12 25.74 45.94
CA GLY A 571 21.90 26.10 45.22
C GLY A 571 22.13 26.41 43.73
N PHE A 572 23.32 26.12 43.18
CA PHE A 572 23.57 26.24 41.75
C PHE A 572 24.53 25.14 41.29
N VAL A 573 24.22 24.53 40.15
CA VAL A 573 25.04 23.46 39.57
C VAL A 573 25.20 23.68 38.06
N THR A 574 26.45 23.66 37.62
CA THR A 574 26.84 23.66 36.21
C THR A 574 26.81 22.21 35.71
N PRO A 575 25.94 21.86 34.73
CA PRO A 575 25.66 20.46 34.39
C PRO A 575 26.91 19.64 33.98
N PHE A 576 27.68 20.14 33.01
CA PHE A 576 28.85 19.41 32.50
C PHE A 576 29.95 19.22 33.57
N LYS A 577 30.09 20.17 34.51
CA LYS A 577 31.05 20.05 35.63
C LYS A 577 30.65 18.94 36.60
N LEU A 578 29.37 18.87 36.97
CA LEU A 578 28.89 17.83 37.89
C LEU A 578 29.02 16.45 37.24
N PHE A 579 28.68 16.32 35.96
CA PHE A 579 28.85 15.05 35.25
C PHE A 579 30.31 14.57 35.25
N ASP A 580 31.24 15.45 34.88
CA ASP A 580 32.68 15.15 34.88
C ASP A 580 33.23 14.86 36.29
N GLU A 581 32.71 15.52 37.33
CA GLU A 581 33.05 15.20 38.74
C GLU A 581 32.57 13.79 39.12
N LEU A 582 31.37 13.38 38.72
CA LEU A 582 30.79 12.10 39.11
C LEU A 582 31.37 10.91 38.31
N ILE A 583 31.70 11.12 37.03
CA ILE A 583 32.24 10.09 36.16
C ILE A 583 33.77 9.99 36.29
N ASN A 584 34.48 11.06 35.92
CA ASN A 584 35.94 11.10 35.80
C ASN A 584 36.65 11.44 37.12
N GLY A 585 35.98 12.22 37.97
CA GLY A 585 36.56 12.78 39.17
C GLY A 585 37.37 14.05 38.97
N TYR A 586 36.92 14.90 38.06
CA TYR A 586 37.39 16.28 38.02
C TYR A 586 37.03 17.04 39.30
N GLY A 587 37.93 17.92 39.73
CA GLY A 587 37.63 18.85 40.82
C GLY A 587 36.56 19.85 40.39
N TYR A 588 35.50 19.98 41.19
CA TYR A 588 34.42 20.92 40.89
C TYR A 588 34.54 22.23 41.69
N PHE A 589 35.16 23.23 41.08
CA PHE A 589 35.17 24.60 41.59
C PHE A 589 33.81 25.26 41.39
N ARG A 590 33.05 25.46 42.48
CA ARG A 590 31.65 25.92 42.44
C ARG A 590 31.49 27.44 42.25
N ILE A 591 32.60 28.19 42.31
CA ILE A 591 32.61 29.66 42.25
C ILE A 591 33.59 30.18 41.20
N GLY A 592 33.35 31.42 40.77
CA GLY A 592 34.21 32.14 39.83
C GLY A 592 34.16 31.61 38.40
N TYR A 593 34.97 32.19 37.51
CA TYR A 593 34.98 31.89 36.08
C TYR A 593 35.19 30.39 35.77
N LYS A 594 36.01 29.70 36.57
CA LYS A 594 36.29 28.26 36.41
C LYS A 594 35.04 27.38 36.56
N SER A 595 33.97 27.85 37.21
CA SER A 595 32.72 27.10 37.37
C SER A 595 31.86 27.06 36.09
N GLN A 596 32.17 27.89 35.09
CA GLN A 596 31.35 28.09 33.89
C GLN A 596 32.01 27.66 32.57
N ILE A 597 33.30 27.33 32.59
CA ILE A 597 34.08 26.88 31.42
C ILE A 597 34.26 25.37 31.41
N GLN A 598 34.40 24.77 30.23
CA GLN A 598 34.70 23.34 30.08
C GLN A 598 35.96 22.95 30.89
N ASN A 599 36.00 21.72 31.41
CA ASN A 599 37.23 21.19 32.02
C ASN A 599 38.38 21.11 31.01
N ASN A 600 39.62 21.20 31.47
CA ASN A 600 40.80 20.90 30.67
C ASN A 600 41.36 19.53 31.10
N PRO A 601 41.67 18.61 30.17
CA PRO A 601 42.32 17.33 30.48
C PRO A 601 43.53 17.42 31.44
N SER A 602 44.31 18.51 31.39
CA SER A 602 45.46 18.72 32.27
C SER A 602 45.10 19.01 33.73
N ASP A 603 43.87 19.44 34.02
CA ASP A 603 43.40 19.71 35.39
C ASP A 603 43.02 18.42 36.14
N TRP A 604 42.96 17.28 35.43
CA TRP A 604 42.61 16.00 36.04
C TRP A 604 43.77 15.44 36.86
N ASN A 605 43.49 15.04 38.10
CA ASN A 605 44.49 14.47 39.00
C ASN A 605 44.03 13.09 39.50
N PRO A 606 44.71 11.98 39.14
CA PRO A 606 44.32 10.62 39.54
C PRO A 606 44.35 10.39 41.06
N LYS A 607 45.16 11.19 41.79
CA LYS A 607 45.34 11.11 43.24
C LYS A 607 44.41 12.04 44.01
N ALA A 608 43.69 12.94 43.33
CA ALA A 608 42.79 13.84 44.01
C ALA A 608 41.61 13.05 44.61
N ASN A 609 41.20 13.44 45.83
CA ASN A 609 40.10 12.82 46.54
C ASN A 609 38.76 13.52 46.21
N TRP A 610 38.53 13.78 44.92
CA TRP A 610 37.24 14.24 44.43
C TRP A 610 36.31 13.04 44.23
N LYS A 611 35.03 13.30 43.94
CA LYS A 611 34.08 12.23 43.53
C LYS A 611 34.60 11.56 42.25
N GLY A 612 33.98 10.48 41.78
CA GLY A 612 34.39 9.81 40.54
C GLY A 612 34.22 8.30 40.62
N PHE A 613 33.03 7.81 40.26
CA PHE A 613 32.70 6.37 40.32
C PHE A 613 33.52 5.52 39.34
N PHE A 614 34.01 6.14 38.25
CA PHE A 614 34.61 5.46 37.10
C PHE A 614 35.95 6.09 36.68
N LYS A 615 36.66 6.71 37.63
CA LYS A 615 37.88 7.48 37.37
C LYS A 615 39.01 6.70 36.71
N ASP A 616 39.10 5.39 36.93
CA ASP A 616 40.13 4.52 36.35
C ASP A 616 39.84 4.15 34.89
N VAL A 617 38.56 4.19 34.49
CA VAL A 617 38.09 3.97 33.12
C VAL A 617 38.29 5.24 32.31
N PHE A 618 37.65 6.34 32.71
CA PHE A 618 37.58 7.54 31.87
C PHE A 618 38.75 8.49 32.06
N LYS A 619 39.41 8.47 33.23
CA LYS A 619 40.59 9.29 33.52
C LYS A 619 40.34 10.77 33.15
N SER A 620 41.26 11.40 32.43
CA SER A 620 41.13 12.79 31.95
C SER A 620 40.21 12.96 30.73
N ASN A 621 39.57 11.92 30.20
CA ASN A 621 38.76 12.03 28.99
C ASN A 621 37.38 12.64 29.27
N ILE A 622 37.17 13.86 28.80
CA ILE A 622 35.91 14.59 29.01
C ILE A 622 34.82 14.02 28.10
N LEU A 623 33.68 13.68 28.70
CA LEU A 623 32.51 13.14 27.98
C LEU A 623 31.40 14.18 27.81
N SER A 624 31.50 15.32 28.49
CA SER A 624 30.49 16.36 28.46
C SER A 624 30.86 17.51 27.51
N GLY A 625 29.86 18.22 27.01
CA GLY A 625 30.05 19.40 26.17
C GLY A 625 28.99 20.46 26.40
N ARG A 626 29.29 21.70 26.01
CA ARG A 626 28.38 22.84 26.05
C ARG A 626 28.49 23.66 24.77
N TRP A 627 27.38 24.17 24.28
CA TRP A 627 27.36 25.06 23.12
C TRP A 627 26.12 25.96 23.06
N PRO A 628 26.20 27.14 22.44
CA PRO A 628 25.10 28.10 22.39
C PRO A 628 23.97 27.66 21.44
N PHE A 629 22.73 27.73 21.92
CA PHE A 629 21.52 27.49 21.13
C PHE A 629 20.72 28.78 20.88
N ASN A 630 21.42 29.90 20.71
CA ASN A 630 20.83 31.24 20.64
C ASN A 630 21.18 32.01 19.36
N ASN A 631 21.40 31.32 18.23
CA ASN A 631 21.73 31.92 16.95
C ASN A 631 20.75 31.49 15.84
N ALA A 632 19.63 32.21 15.74
CA ALA A 632 18.57 31.87 14.78
C ALA A 632 18.96 32.06 13.31
N HIS A 633 19.99 32.87 13.01
CA HIS A 633 20.50 32.99 11.64
C HIS A 633 21.10 31.67 11.13
N ASN A 634 21.52 30.79 12.05
CA ASN A 634 22.13 29.51 11.73
C ASN A 634 21.25 28.30 12.08
N ALA A 635 19.92 28.46 11.93
CA ALA A 635 18.93 27.44 12.28
C ALA A 635 19.24 26.04 11.72
N LYS A 636 19.74 25.95 10.48
CA LYS A 636 20.09 24.68 9.84
C LYS A 636 21.26 23.97 10.54
N ASN A 637 22.35 24.67 10.86
CA ASN A 637 23.47 24.03 11.57
C ASN A 637 23.09 23.65 13.00
N LEU A 638 22.34 24.49 13.71
CA LEU A 638 21.87 24.16 15.06
C LEU A 638 20.97 22.91 15.04
N SER A 639 20.08 22.82 14.05
CA SER A 639 19.19 21.67 13.87
C SER A 639 19.95 20.40 13.47
N ASN A 640 20.87 20.51 12.52
CA ASN A 640 21.73 19.38 12.11
C ASN A 640 22.54 18.87 13.29
N ARG A 641 23.09 19.77 14.11
CA ARG A 641 23.83 19.36 15.30
C ARG A 641 22.95 18.60 16.30
N LEU A 642 21.77 19.15 16.66
CA LEU A 642 20.82 18.46 17.53
C LEU A 642 20.46 17.07 17.01
N LYS A 643 20.18 16.96 15.70
CA LYS A 643 19.91 15.69 15.04
C LYS A 643 21.08 14.72 15.20
N ASN A 644 22.31 15.19 15.00
CA ASN A 644 23.50 14.36 15.13
C ASN A 644 23.74 13.89 16.58
N GLU A 645 23.47 14.73 17.59
CA GLU A 645 23.58 14.30 18.99
C GLU A 645 22.54 13.20 19.32
N ILE A 646 21.29 13.32 18.83
CA ILE A 646 20.28 12.26 18.98
C ILE A 646 20.73 10.98 18.30
N LEU A 647 21.17 11.05 17.05
CA LEU A 647 21.57 9.87 16.28
C LEU A 647 22.82 9.20 16.84
N ALA A 648 23.76 9.98 17.38
CA ALA A 648 24.93 9.49 18.12
C ALA A 648 24.57 8.93 19.50
N ASN A 649 23.28 8.90 19.85
CA ASN A 649 22.75 8.47 21.13
C ASN A 649 23.35 9.20 22.34
N LYS A 650 23.59 10.51 22.17
CA LYS A 650 24.15 11.38 23.20
C LYS A 650 23.00 12.10 23.92
N PRO A 651 22.65 11.73 25.16
CA PRO A 651 21.65 12.46 25.91
C PRO A 651 22.08 13.93 26.08
N PHE A 652 21.10 14.83 26.04
CA PHE A 652 21.36 16.26 26.12
C PHE A 652 20.26 17.02 26.86
N ALA A 653 20.58 18.27 27.17
CA ALA A 653 19.71 19.18 27.89
C ALA A 653 19.81 20.59 27.31
N ILE A 654 18.75 21.38 27.47
CA ILE A 654 18.71 22.77 27.01
C ILE A 654 18.44 23.69 28.17
N SER A 655 19.27 24.73 28.31
CA SER A 655 18.97 25.85 29.20
C SER A 655 18.27 26.98 28.47
N HIS A 656 17.36 27.65 29.16
CA HIS A 656 16.60 28.77 28.65
C HIS A 656 16.37 29.84 29.73
N THR A 657 15.94 31.02 29.33
CA THR A 657 15.56 32.09 30.28
C THR A 657 14.35 31.66 31.10
N TYR A 658 14.26 32.08 32.36
CA TYR A 658 13.09 31.88 33.20
C TYR A 658 12.37 33.20 33.44
N GLY A 659 11.24 33.22 34.17
CA GLY A 659 10.40 34.41 34.40
C GLY A 659 11.08 35.62 35.07
N SER A 660 12.40 35.57 35.33
CA SER A 660 13.26 36.64 35.83
C SER A 660 14.55 36.71 35.02
N SER A 661 15.08 37.90 34.76
CA SER A 661 16.34 38.12 34.03
C SER A 661 17.60 37.64 34.79
N VAL A 662 17.45 37.21 36.04
CA VAL A 662 18.55 36.79 36.93
C VAL A 662 18.66 35.26 37.06
N VAL A 663 17.60 34.51 36.70
CA VAL A 663 17.52 33.05 36.88
C VAL A 663 17.25 32.38 35.53
N ASN A 664 18.15 31.46 35.14
CA ASN A 664 17.96 30.58 34.00
C ASN A 664 17.46 29.22 34.49
N HIS A 665 16.80 28.48 33.60
CA HIS A 665 16.33 27.12 33.84
C HIS A 665 16.94 26.15 32.85
N ILE A 666 16.96 24.86 33.16
CA ILE A 666 17.48 23.82 32.27
C ILE A 666 16.62 22.56 32.37
N ILE A 667 16.35 21.96 31.23
CA ILE A 667 15.45 20.81 31.05
C ILE A 667 16.13 19.69 30.25
N ASN A 668 15.72 18.45 30.49
CA ASN A 668 16.18 17.30 29.71
C ASN A 668 15.45 17.23 28.37
N VAL A 669 16.15 16.75 27.33
CA VAL A 669 15.56 16.53 26.01
C VAL A 669 15.74 15.07 25.62
N TRP A 670 14.65 14.43 25.20
CA TRP A 670 14.60 13.01 24.89
C TRP A 670 14.36 12.71 23.41
N GLY A 671 13.80 13.68 22.69
CA GLY A 671 13.53 13.58 21.27
C GLY A 671 13.26 14.94 20.63
N ALA A 672 13.17 14.97 19.30
CA ALA A 672 12.94 16.17 18.53
C ALA A 672 12.20 15.88 17.22
N ASP A 673 11.44 16.88 16.75
CA ASP A 673 10.77 16.91 15.46
C ASP A 673 11.54 17.77 14.46
N PHE A 674 11.65 17.32 13.23
CA PHE A 674 12.31 18.02 12.13
C PHE A 674 11.41 18.12 10.90
N ASP A 675 11.45 19.26 10.22
CA ASP A 675 10.76 19.43 8.94
C ASP A 675 11.53 18.82 7.75
N LYS A 676 10.97 18.95 6.54
CA LYS A 676 11.56 18.42 5.29
C LYS A 676 12.97 18.96 5.02
N ASP A 677 13.27 20.18 5.50
CA ASP A 677 14.55 20.84 5.32
C ASP A 677 15.50 20.50 6.50
N GLY A 678 15.10 19.59 7.39
CA GLY A 678 15.85 19.17 8.57
C GLY A 678 15.99 20.26 9.64
N ILE A 679 15.09 21.24 9.66
CA ILE A 679 15.03 22.26 10.72
C ILE A 679 14.19 21.73 11.86
N VAL A 680 14.70 21.86 13.10
CA VAL A 680 13.97 21.43 14.29
C VAL A 680 12.70 22.27 14.48
N LYS A 681 11.58 21.62 14.73
CA LYS A 681 10.26 22.23 14.98
C LYS A 681 9.82 22.14 16.43
N ALA A 682 10.21 21.08 17.12
CA ALA A 682 9.87 20.87 18.52
C ALA A 682 10.85 19.92 19.20
N LEU A 683 10.83 19.95 20.53
CA LEU A 683 11.60 19.10 21.42
C LEU A 683 10.67 18.41 22.42
N TYR A 684 10.94 17.15 22.72
CA TYR A 684 10.26 16.38 23.75
C TYR A 684 11.09 16.41 25.02
N VAL A 685 10.54 17.04 26.07
CA VAL A 685 11.29 17.43 27.26
C VAL A 685 10.64 16.93 28.54
N THR A 686 11.46 16.69 29.55
CA THR A 686 11.03 16.56 30.95
C THR A 686 11.60 17.72 31.76
N ASP A 687 10.86 18.17 32.77
CA ASP A 687 11.09 19.46 33.40
C ASP A 687 10.85 19.37 34.91
N SER A 688 11.93 19.51 35.68
CA SER A 688 11.90 19.33 37.13
C SER A 688 10.97 20.28 37.91
N ASP A 689 10.48 21.34 37.25
CA ASP A 689 9.63 22.37 37.87
C ASP A 689 8.13 22.09 37.73
N ASP A 690 7.72 20.94 37.16
CA ASP A 690 6.32 20.59 36.98
C ASP A 690 5.78 19.42 37.84
N PRO A 691 6.25 19.19 39.09
CA PRO A 691 5.87 18.03 39.90
C PRO A 691 4.36 17.92 40.16
N PHE A 692 3.60 19.00 40.02
CA PHE A 692 2.15 19.00 40.26
C PHE A 692 1.32 19.26 39.01
N ALA A 693 1.94 19.38 37.83
CA ALA A 693 1.21 19.62 36.59
C ALA A 693 0.36 18.40 36.23
N LYS A 694 -0.91 18.66 35.90
CA LYS A 694 -1.91 17.63 35.61
C LYS A 694 -2.72 18.01 34.38
N PHE A 695 -3.25 17.01 33.70
CA PHE A 695 -4.16 17.18 32.58
C PHE A 695 -5.20 16.04 32.55
N THR A 696 -6.34 16.32 31.93
CA THR A 696 -7.42 15.33 31.78
C THR A 696 -7.20 14.50 30.52
N LYS A 697 -7.33 13.18 30.64
CA LYS A 697 -7.37 12.24 29.51
C LYS A 697 -8.46 11.22 29.75
N ASN A 698 -9.41 11.09 28.82
CA ASN A 698 -10.55 10.16 28.91
C ASN A 698 -11.34 10.29 30.24
N GLY A 699 -11.48 11.51 30.76
CA GLY A 699 -12.16 11.77 32.03
C GLY A 699 -11.32 11.53 33.29
N GLU A 700 -10.08 11.04 33.16
CA GLU A 700 -9.18 10.82 34.29
C GLU A 700 -8.11 11.92 34.39
N GLN A 701 -7.81 12.36 35.60
CA GLN A 701 -6.66 13.23 35.87
C GLN A 701 -5.36 12.45 35.76
N LYS A 702 -4.44 12.93 34.92
CA LYS A 702 -3.10 12.37 34.73
C LYS A 702 -2.04 13.38 35.12
N ARG A 703 -0.95 12.92 35.73
CA ARG A 703 0.22 13.74 36.06
C ARG A 703 1.13 13.85 34.84
N LEU A 704 1.54 15.07 34.54
CA LEU A 704 2.41 15.40 33.40
C LEU A 704 3.78 14.76 33.59
N ALA A 705 4.38 14.36 32.47
CA ALA A 705 5.77 13.90 32.41
C ALA A 705 6.52 14.52 31.23
N ILE A 706 6.18 14.14 29.99
CA ILE A 706 6.81 14.72 28.79
C ILE A 706 5.95 15.86 28.24
N LYS A 707 6.59 16.98 27.93
CA LYS A 707 6.03 18.10 27.17
C LYS A 707 6.65 18.17 25.79
N ARG A 708 5.85 18.49 24.77
CA ARG A 708 6.35 18.85 23.43
C ARG A 708 6.47 20.37 23.31
N TYR A 709 7.70 20.87 23.43
CA TYR A 709 8.01 22.30 23.30
C TYR A 709 8.30 22.66 21.86
N LYS A 710 7.55 23.60 21.31
CA LYS A 710 7.81 24.18 19.97
C LYS A 710 9.15 24.91 20.01
N VAL A 711 9.87 24.92 18.88
CA VAL A 711 11.08 25.72 18.67
C VAL A 711 10.82 26.77 17.60
N ASP A 712 11.03 28.03 17.94
CA ASP A 712 10.82 29.18 17.08
C ASP A 712 12.15 29.90 16.81
N PHE A 713 12.51 30.00 15.53
CA PHE A 713 13.70 30.73 15.08
C PHE A 713 13.31 32.15 14.69
N ASP A 714 13.53 33.12 15.58
CA ASP A 714 13.32 34.53 15.28
C ASP A 714 14.58 35.13 14.64
N LYS A 715 14.62 35.11 13.31
CA LYS A 715 15.72 35.68 12.52
C LYS A 715 15.83 37.20 12.64
N SER A 716 14.80 37.90 13.10
CA SER A 716 14.86 39.37 13.24
C SER A 716 15.69 39.79 14.46
N THR A 717 15.56 39.03 15.56
CA THR A 717 16.33 39.27 16.79
C THR A 717 17.57 38.37 16.91
N GLY A 718 17.70 37.38 16.02
CA GLY A 718 18.74 36.36 16.08
C GLY A 718 18.52 35.32 17.19
N LYS A 719 17.37 35.34 17.87
CA LYS A 719 17.08 34.51 19.04
C LYS A 719 16.28 33.26 18.69
N VAL A 720 16.52 32.20 19.44
CA VAL A 720 15.73 30.97 19.39
C VAL A 720 14.85 30.95 20.63
N TYR A 721 13.56 30.67 20.46
CA TYR A 721 12.61 30.53 21.55
C TYR A 721 12.08 29.09 21.60
N LEU A 722 11.79 28.61 22.81
CA LEU A 722 11.16 27.30 22.98
C LEU A 722 10.16 27.28 24.12
N GLY A 723 9.12 26.46 24.00
CA GLY A 723 8.12 26.31 25.05
C GLY A 723 6.81 25.70 24.57
N ALA A 724 5.89 25.57 25.53
CA ALA A 724 4.52 25.08 25.31
C ALA A 724 3.51 26.21 25.02
N LYS A 725 3.96 27.48 25.02
CA LYS A 725 3.06 28.62 24.80
C LYS A 725 2.88 28.89 23.32
N THR A 726 1.70 29.38 22.94
CA THR A 726 1.39 29.80 21.56
C THR A 726 2.39 30.86 21.05
N ASN A 727 2.79 31.78 21.93
CA ASN A 727 3.82 32.79 21.68
C ASN A 727 5.02 32.57 22.61
N ASN A 728 6.02 31.83 22.14
CA ASN A 728 7.23 31.54 22.92
C ASN A 728 8.07 32.81 23.12
N LYS A 729 8.28 33.18 24.39
CA LYS A 729 9.21 34.25 24.80
C LYS A 729 10.37 33.73 25.67
N THR A 730 10.43 32.43 25.84
CA THR A 730 11.47 31.74 26.60
C THR A 730 12.67 31.50 25.69
N GLN A 731 13.68 32.36 25.82
CA GLN A 731 14.85 32.32 24.95
C GLN A 731 15.72 31.12 25.32
N ALA A 732 16.06 30.31 24.33
CA ALA A 732 17.02 29.23 24.47
C ALA A 732 18.44 29.79 24.55
N LEU A 733 19.29 29.18 25.38
CA LEU A 733 20.62 29.70 25.70
C LEU A 733 21.73 28.75 25.28
N ASP A 734 21.79 27.58 25.88
CA ASP A 734 22.86 26.60 25.71
C ASP A 734 22.29 25.18 25.64
N ILE A 735 22.97 24.33 24.90
CA ILE A 735 22.81 22.87 24.91
C ILE A 735 23.99 22.25 25.63
N TYR A 736 23.68 21.22 26.42
CA TYR A 736 24.63 20.41 27.16
C TYR A 736 24.53 18.97 26.68
N THR A 737 25.62 18.38 26.22
CA THR A 737 25.66 17.02 25.63
C THR A 737 26.54 16.11 26.48
N PHE A 738 26.21 14.82 26.53
CA PHE A 738 26.95 13.84 27.33
C PHE A 738 27.16 12.55 26.54
N ASP A 739 28.42 12.19 26.31
CA ASP A 739 28.82 11.01 25.56
C ASP A 739 28.71 9.75 26.44
N LEU A 740 28.36 8.62 25.82
CA LEU A 740 28.26 7.33 26.50
C LEU A 740 29.65 6.80 26.92
N GLY A 741 30.72 7.22 26.25
CA GLY A 741 32.08 6.83 26.56
C GLY A 741 32.39 5.35 26.27
N THR A 742 31.60 4.71 25.40
CA THR A 742 31.69 3.27 25.07
C THR A 742 33.09 2.84 24.66
N LYS A 743 33.79 3.64 23.84
CA LYS A 743 35.18 3.36 23.44
C LYS A 743 36.13 3.21 24.63
N TYR A 744 35.96 4.02 25.68
CA TYR A 744 36.80 3.95 26.87
C TYR A 744 36.51 2.72 27.73
N TRP A 745 35.25 2.27 27.74
CA TRP A 745 34.90 0.99 28.34
C TRP A 745 35.56 -0.18 27.60
N GLU A 746 35.47 -0.19 26.27
CA GLU A 746 36.09 -1.21 25.43
C GLU A 746 37.60 -1.28 25.66
N ASP A 747 38.28 -0.13 25.65
CA ASP A 747 39.72 -0.04 25.91
C ASP A 747 40.08 -0.49 27.32
N TYR A 748 39.28 -0.13 28.33
CA TYR A 748 39.50 -0.56 29.72
C TYR A 748 39.49 -2.08 29.86
N PHE A 749 38.53 -2.76 29.21
CA PHE A 749 38.39 -4.20 29.30
C PHE A 749 39.37 -4.96 28.40
N LYS A 750 39.79 -4.40 27.26
CA LYS A 750 40.84 -4.98 26.41
C LYS A 750 42.18 -5.04 27.14
N ASN A 751 42.56 -3.98 27.86
CA ASN A 751 43.83 -3.87 28.57
C ASN A 751 43.90 -4.65 29.90
N LYS A 752 42.86 -5.41 30.24
CA LYS A 752 42.79 -6.27 31.43
C LYS A 752 42.77 -7.78 31.12
N GLN A 753 42.72 -8.14 29.83
CA GLN A 753 43.06 -9.49 29.35
C GLN A 753 44.57 -9.57 29.18
#